data_AF-A0AB39V3J6-F1
#
_entry.id   AF-A0AB39V3J6-F1
#
_cell.length_a   1.000
_cell.length_b   1.000
_cell.length_c   1.000
_cell.angle_alpha   90.00
_cell.angle_beta   90.00
_cell.angle_gamma   90.00
#
_symmetry.space_group_name_H-M   'P 1'
#
loop_
_entity.id
_entity.type
_entity.pdbx_description
1 polymer ?
#
loop_
_entity_poly.entity_id
_entity_poly.type
_entity_poly.pdbx_seq_one_letter_code
_entity_poly.pdbx_strand_id
1 'polypeptide(L)'
;MNIIFLIGAIIFLFLAHITRIQRWKLFINIYEEPKTKNLIQALSVGHFINLFVPFRVVGDIFRAIYSGKKMENKYSFSFSTIIVDRILDVIVVGVIFLMFFLFNDSHKAVKKNLIFYMFLSLLIFLAVIVVYGLKKYVKIFSLKLASLFNQSIELNLLKFMWSLIWNFKDIFLKINKVKMVTTTISMWILYIFSYYSFSLFLIGKGYNFTLIGVFTLMFSNDVFGLISQNMKPILFYSYIFLGVPIFLLLIYSKFIRSKSDSFIKYSNEKYLNLLPNLNSKERLQFLEKYFMDKDKTYINNYLKINQNINIIRDFSAGSNATTMLCMKGDKIFYRKYAFEDREKLYDQIRWIEKIQEKGLPLPKIIEQEKTKEYCYYDMEYDSNAVVLFEYVHSMPYEKGWNITKKALEALNEFVYIENIRKADKETIERYIDSKVTINLKKILEANVIKKLSGYDEIIINGRAYKNLKYYLGYLSKEYLYEIFKNDIYSELHGDLTIENIVCTRGEDGEDSFYIIDPNTGNIHDSPNLDYGKLLQSIHGGYEFMMKTYEINVEENKINFLFTKSHTYVYFFEKLNEYMNLKFNKETVRSIYFHEIIHWLRLLPYKIKIDKERVLMFYSGLLMILNDVIEMYGDQNEKN
;
A
#
# COMPACT_ATOMS: atom_id res chain seq x y z
N MET A 1 29.55 -7.50 -55.92
CA MET A 1 29.46 -8.51 -54.83
C MET A 1 29.59 -7.92 -53.43
N ASN A 2 30.59 -7.07 -53.13
CA ASN A 2 30.88 -6.64 -51.75
C ASN A 2 29.69 -5.98 -51.00
N ILE A 3 28.94 -5.07 -51.64
CA ILE A 3 27.84 -4.34 -50.97
C ILE A 3 26.71 -5.27 -50.52
N ILE A 4 26.48 -6.40 -51.22
CA ILE A 4 25.43 -7.38 -50.87
C ILE A 4 25.71 -7.97 -49.48
N PHE A 5 26.96 -8.24 -49.15
CA PHE A 5 27.35 -8.74 -47.83
C PHE A 5 27.10 -7.73 -46.71
N LEU A 6 27.28 -6.42 -46.98
CA LEU A 6 26.96 -5.36 -46.02
C LEU A 6 25.45 -5.24 -45.80
N ILE A 7 24.66 -5.30 -46.87
CA ILE A 7 23.18 -5.28 -46.78
C ILE A 7 22.70 -6.52 -46.00
N GLY A 8 23.23 -7.70 -46.32
CA GLY A 8 22.92 -8.94 -45.60
C GLY A 8 23.26 -8.84 -44.11
N ALA A 9 24.43 -8.29 -43.77
CA ALA A 9 24.84 -8.04 -42.39
C ALA A 9 23.84 -7.12 -41.66
N ILE A 10 23.42 -6.01 -42.28
CA ILE A 10 22.44 -5.07 -41.71
C ILE A 10 21.09 -5.75 -41.48
N ILE A 11 20.61 -6.58 -42.41
CA ILE A 11 19.33 -7.31 -42.29
C ILE A 11 19.41 -8.31 -41.15
N PHE A 12 20.47 -9.12 -41.07
CA PHE A 12 20.64 -10.08 -39.97
C PHE A 12 20.73 -9.38 -38.62
N LEU A 13 21.45 -8.25 -38.54
CA LEU A 13 21.56 -7.46 -37.30
C LEU A 13 20.20 -6.89 -36.87
N PHE A 14 19.41 -6.38 -37.82
CA PHE A 14 18.05 -5.91 -37.58
C PHE A 14 17.14 -7.02 -37.03
N LEU A 15 17.17 -8.21 -37.65
CA LEU A 15 16.41 -9.37 -37.18
C LEU A 15 16.89 -9.86 -35.80
N ALA A 16 18.20 -9.80 -35.52
CA ALA A 16 18.76 -10.12 -34.21
C ALA A 16 18.25 -9.17 -33.12
N HIS A 17 18.12 -7.88 -33.42
CA HIS A 17 17.52 -6.93 -32.47
C HIS A 17 16.03 -7.18 -32.24
N ILE A 18 15.26 -7.54 -33.27
CA ILE A 18 13.84 -7.92 -33.10
C ILE A 18 13.70 -9.15 -32.19
N THR A 19 14.50 -10.19 -32.41
CA THR A 19 14.48 -11.39 -31.56
C THR A 19 14.91 -11.08 -30.12
N ARG A 20 15.86 -10.16 -29.92
CA ARG A 20 16.22 -9.64 -28.59
C ARG A 20 15.04 -8.97 -27.88
N ILE A 21 14.24 -8.17 -28.60
CA ILE A 21 13.04 -7.52 -28.04
C ILE A 21 12.01 -8.56 -27.64
N GLN A 22 11.81 -9.61 -28.45
CA GLN A 22 10.93 -10.71 -28.11
C GLN A 22 11.38 -11.44 -26.84
N ARG A 23 12.69 -11.70 -26.69
CA ARG A 23 13.25 -12.27 -25.46
C ARG A 23 13.02 -11.35 -24.27
N TRP A 24 13.33 -10.06 -24.39
CA TRP A 24 13.13 -9.09 -23.31
C TRP A 24 11.66 -8.99 -22.89
N LYS A 25 10.74 -9.06 -23.86
CA LYS A 25 9.29 -9.11 -23.60
C LYS A 25 8.89 -10.31 -22.74
N LEU A 26 9.58 -11.45 -22.82
CA LEU A 26 9.30 -12.62 -21.97
C LEU A 26 9.55 -12.32 -20.49
N PHE A 27 10.59 -11.53 -20.15
CA PHE A 27 10.88 -11.16 -18.77
C PHE A 27 9.82 -10.20 -18.21
N ILE A 28 9.32 -9.31 -19.06
CA ILE A 28 8.36 -8.27 -18.67
C ILE A 28 6.93 -8.84 -18.54
N ASN A 29 6.52 -9.68 -19.48
CA ASN A 29 5.17 -10.27 -19.56
C ASN A 29 4.70 -11.01 -18.28
N ILE A 30 5.62 -11.39 -17.39
CA ILE A 30 5.29 -12.02 -16.10
C ILE A 30 4.59 -11.03 -15.16
N TYR A 31 4.89 -9.74 -15.30
CA TYR A 31 4.48 -8.70 -14.35
C TYR A 31 3.58 -7.64 -14.98
N GLU A 32 3.71 -7.38 -16.29
CA GLU A 32 2.89 -6.41 -17.02
C GLU A 32 2.96 -6.70 -18.54
N GLU A 33 1.96 -6.26 -19.32
CA GLU A 33 1.95 -6.41 -20.77
C GLU A 33 2.62 -5.19 -21.46
N PRO A 34 3.87 -5.29 -21.96
CA PRO A 34 4.57 -4.13 -22.46
C PRO A 34 4.19 -3.82 -23.90
N LYS A 35 3.94 -2.54 -24.16
CA LYS A 35 3.80 -2.02 -25.52
C LYS A 35 5.10 -2.26 -26.29
N THR A 36 5.05 -3.16 -27.27
CA THR A 36 6.24 -3.58 -28.04
C THR A 36 6.93 -2.41 -28.75
N LYS A 37 6.15 -1.41 -29.19
CA LYS A 37 6.66 -0.13 -29.71
C LYS A 37 7.60 0.57 -28.73
N ASN A 38 7.25 0.63 -27.45
CA ASN A 38 8.06 1.31 -26.44
C ASN A 38 9.38 0.56 -26.20
N LEU A 39 9.34 -0.79 -26.19
CA LEU A 39 10.54 -1.61 -26.03
C LEU A 39 11.50 -1.44 -27.21
N ILE A 40 10.97 -1.37 -28.45
CA ILE A 40 11.78 -1.13 -29.65
C ILE A 40 12.47 0.23 -29.57
N GLN A 41 11.73 1.27 -29.20
CA GLN A 41 12.29 2.62 -29.05
C GLN A 41 13.34 2.67 -27.94
N ALA A 42 13.09 2.05 -26.79
CA ALA A 42 14.03 1.96 -25.68
C ALA A 42 15.35 1.30 -26.11
N LEU A 43 15.25 0.15 -26.80
CA LEU A 43 16.42 -0.59 -27.29
C LEU A 43 17.19 0.21 -28.33
N SER A 44 16.48 0.84 -29.27
CA SER A 44 17.09 1.60 -30.37
C SER A 44 17.86 2.82 -29.86
N VAL A 45 17.26 3.62 -28.97
CA VAL A 45 17.93 4.80 -28.40
C VAL A 45 19.09 4.39 -27.49
N GLY A 46 18.93 3.31 -26.70
CA GLY A 46 20.03 2.76 -25.91
C GLY A 46 21.22 2.32 -26.77
N HIS A 47 20.96 1.60 -27.87
CA HIS A 47 22.02 1.22 -28.81
C HIS A 47 22.64 2.42 -29.53
N PHE A 48 21.86 3.46 -29.86
CA PHE A 48 22.38 4.69 -30.44
C PHE A 48 23.37 5.39 -29.50
N ILE A 49 23.04 5.54 -28.22
CA ILE A 49 23.94 6.12 -27.20
C ILE A 49 25.22 5.30 -27.10
N ASN A 50 25.10 3.97 -27.14
CA ASN A 50 26.22 3.05 -27.07
C ASN A 50 27.17 3.09 -28.29
N LEU A 51 26.83 3.82 -29.36
CA LEU A 51 27.75 4.09 -30.46
C LEU A 51 28.81 5.13 -30.10
N PHE A 52 28.50 6.04 -29.16
CA PHE A 52 29.33 7.19 -28.83
C PHE A 52 29.97 7.10 -27.44
N VAL A 53 29.48 6.20 -26.57
CA VAL A 53 29.92 6.10 -25.17
C VAL A 53 30.64 4.77 -24.91
N PRO A 54 31.83 4.78 -24.25
CA PRO A 54 32.56 3.57 -23.91
C PRO A 54 31.80 2.67 -22.92
N PHE A 55 32.16 1.39 -22.87
CA PHE A 55 31.58 0.35 -22.01
C PHE A 55 30.09 0.01 -22.23
N ARG A 56 29.36 0.75 -23.08
CA ARG A 56 27.97 0.47 -23.49
C ARG A 56 26.94 0.38 -22.35
N VAL A 57 27.31 0.77 -21.13
CA VAL A 57 26.45 0.72 -19.94
C VAL A 57 25.48 1.91 -19.94
N VAL A 58 25.91 3.08 -20.42
CA VAL A 58 25.09 4.30 -20.39
C VAL A 58 23.83 4.16 -21.26
N GLY A 59 23.91 3.50 -22.41
CA GLY A 59 22.75 3.20 -23.22
C GLY A 59 21.78 2.20 -22.58
N ASP A 60 22.28 1.26 -21.77
CA ASP A 60 21.43 0.34 -21.01
C ASP A 60 20.70 1.06 -19.86
N ILE A 61 21.37 2.00 -19.19
CA ILE A 61 20.75 2.89 -18.19
C ILE A 61 19.64 3.71 -18.84
N PHE A 62 19.90 4.29 -20.02
CA PHE A 62 18.88 5.04 -20.75
C PHE A 62 17.71 4.15 -21.18
N ARG A 63 17.99 2.94 -21.69
CA ARG A 63 16.97 1.94 -22.04
C ARG A 63 16.06 1.71 -20.83
N ALA A 64 16.63 1.52 -19.63
CA ALA A 64 15.88 1.31 -18.39
C ALA A 64 15.01 2.52 -18.00
N ILE A 65 15.53 3.73 -18.13
CA ILE A 65 14.80 4.96 -17.84
C ILE A 65 13.65 5.16 -18.84
N TYR A 66 13.90 4.96 -20.13
CA TYR A 66 12.92 5.19 -21.18
C TYR A 66 11.76 4.19 -21.13
N SER A 67 12.04 2.88 -20.97
CA SER A 67 10.97 1.90 -20.78
C SER A 67 10.27 2.10 -19.44
N GLY A 68 11.03 2.34 -18.36
CA GLY A 68 10.48 2.55 -17.02
C GLY A 68 9.48 3.71 -16.91
N LYS A 69 9.63 4.78 -17.71
CA LYS A 69 8.65 5.88 -17.77
C LYS A 69 7.26 5.44 -18.23
N LYS A 70 7.18 4.37 -19.01
CA LYS A 70 5.95 3.91 -19.69
C LYS A 70 5.44 2.56 -19.16
N MET A 71 6.07 2.05 -18.10
CA MET A 71 5.76 0.78 -17.43
C MET A 71 5.01 1.07 -16.12
N GLU A 72 4.11 0.19 -15.72
CA GLU A 72 3.31 0.35 -14.50
C GLU A 72 4.21 0.23 -13.26
N ASN A 73 5.16 -0.70 -13.30
CA ASN A 73 6.13 -0.96 -12.22
C ASN A 73 7.35 0.00 -12.23
N LYS A 74 7.31 1.05 -13.04
CA LYS A 74 8.28 2.16 -13.12
C LYS A 74 9.74 1.70 -13.36
N TYR A 75 10.68 2.57 -13.00
CA TYR A 75 12.12 2.41 -13.26
C TYR A 75 12.74 1.17 -12.63
N SER A 76 12.50 0.92 -11.33
CA SER A 76 13.14 -0.16 -10.58
C SER A 76 12.95 -1.53 -11.24
N PHE A 77 11.75 -1.80 -11.74
CA PHE A 77 11.45 -3.02 -12.48
C PHE A 77 12.09 -3.04 -13.88
N SER A 78 12.08 -1.91 -14.59
CA SER A 78 12.75 -1.85 -15.89
C SER A 78 14.26 -2.11 -15.78
N PHE A 79 14.91 -1.61 -14.73
CA PHE A 79 16.34 -1.85 -14.49
C PHE A 79 16.64 -3.33 -14.22
N SER A 80 15.85 -4.00 -13.38
CA SER A 80 16.08 -5.42 -13.06
C SER A 80 15.98 -6.32 -14.30
N THR A 81 14.99 -6.08 -15.18
CA THR A 81 14.83 -6.90 -16.41
C THR A 81 15.99 -6.73 -17.39
N ILE A 82 16.58 -5.54 -17.49
CA ILE A 82 17.74 -5.28 -18.36
C ILE A 82 19.02 -5.92 -17.79
N ILE A 83 19.18 -5.88 -16.46
CA ILE A 83 20.31 -6.56 -15.78
C ILE A 83 20.26 -8.07 -16.06
N VAL A 84 19.08 -8.68 -15.94
CA VAL A 84 18.86 -10.09 -16.29
C VAL A 84 19.22 -10.37 -17.76
N ASP A 85 18.70 -9.55 -18.69
CA ASP A 85 18.98 -9.68 -20.14
C ASP A 85 20.50 -9.62 -20.41
N ARG A 86 21.21 -8.72 -19.72
CA ARG A 86 22.65 -8.52 -19.85
C ARG A 86 23.47 -9.68 -19.28
N ILE A 87 23.08 -10.24 -18.14
CA ILE A 87 23.75 -11.39 -17.52
C ILE A 87 23.74 -12.59 -18.45
N LEU A 88 22.60 -12.87 -19.08
CA LEU A 88 22.48 -13.97 -20.05
C LEU A 88 23.40 -13.75 -21.25
N ASP A 89 23.49 -12.52 -21.75
CA ASP A 89 24.38 -12.19 -22.86
C ASP A 89 25.85 -12.35 -22.50
N VAL A 90 26.28 -11.95 -21.30
CA VAL A 90 27.66 -12.14 -20.81
C VAL A 90 28.05 -13.61 -20.80
N ILE A 91 27.16 -14.48 -20.32
CA ILE A 91 27.39 -15.93 -20.27
C ILE A 91 27.55 -16.49 -21.69
N VAL A 92 26.65 -16.15 -22.62
CA VAL A 92 26.72 -16.65 -24.00
C VAL A 92 27.94 -16.13 -24.74
N VAL A 93 28.33 -14.86 -24.56
CA VAL A 93 29.57 -14.31 -25.14
C VAL A 93 30.79 -15.08 -24.64
N GLY A 94 30.84 -15.42 -23.35
CA GLY A 94 31.91 -16.25 -22.79
C GLY A 94 32.00 -17.62 -23.47
N VAL A 95 30.85 -18.26 -23.72
CA VAL A 95 30.77 -19.55 -24.45
C VAL A 95 31.24 -19.41 -25.91
N ILE A 96 30.89 -18.32 -26.60
CA ILE A 96 31.33 -18.07 -27.98
C ILE A 96 32.85 -17.87 -28.05
N PHE A 97 33.44 -17.10 -27.12
CA PHE A 97 34.89 -16.95 -27.03
C PHE A 97 35.59 -18.27 -26.70
N LEU A 98 34.97 -19.14 -25.90
CA LEU A 98 35.47 -20.49 -25.63
C LEU A 98 35.51 -21.33 -26.91
N MET A 99 34.44 -21.29 -27.71
CA MET A 99 34.42 -21.95 -29.02
C MET A 99 35.51 -21.39 -29.94
N PHE A 100 35.66 -20.07 -30.05
CA PHE A 100 36.73 -19.48 -30.87
C PHE A 100 38.14 -19.86 -30.41
N PHE A 101 38.34 -20.04 -29.10
CA PHE A 101 39.62 -20.51 -28.56
C PHE A 101 39.90 -21.98 -28.93
N LEU A 102 38.88 -22.83 -29.00
CA LEU A 102 39.01 -24.24 -29.37
C LEU A 102 39.25 -24.45 -30.88
N PHE A 103 38.74 -23.56 -31.73
CA PHE A 103 38.75 -23.73 -33.20
C PHE A 103 39.78 -22.88 -33.96
N ASN A 104 40.56 -22.00 -33.31
CA ASN A 104 41.47 -21.08 -34.02
C ASN A 104 42.81 -20.80 -33.29
N ASP A 105 43.91 -20.80 -34.03
CA ASP A 105 45.30 -20.68 -33.53
C ASP A 105 45.75 -19.26 -33.10
N SER A 106 44.94 -18.22 -33.35
CA SER A 106 45.32 -16.84 -32.98
C SER A 106 45.03 -16.55 -31.50
N HIS A 107 45.91 -17.02 -30.61
CA HIS A 107 45.60 -17.15 -29.18
C HIS A 107 45.56 -15.86 -28.35
N LYS A 108 46.32 -14.78 -28.64
CA LYS A 108 46.52 -13.70 -27.65
C LYS A 108 45.28 -12.86 -27.34
N ALA A 109 44.61 -12.32 -28.37
CA ALA A 109 43.43 -11.45 -28.19
C ALA A 109 42.19 -12.24 -27.73
N VAL A 110 41.98 -13.43 -28.31
CA VAL A 110 40.86 -14.32 -27.94
C VAL A 110 41.02 -14.79 -26.49
N LYS A 111 42.23 -15.21 -26.07
CA LYS A 111 42.50 -15.64 -24.69
C LYS A 111 42.27 -14.52 -23.67
N LYS A 112 42.69 -13.29 -23.95
CA LYS A 112 42.44 -12.13 -23.05
C LYS A 112 40.95 -11.92 -22.82
N ASN A 113 40.15 -11.89 -23.89
CA ASN A 113 38.70 -11.69 -23.79
C ASN A 113 38.00 -12.91 -23.17
N LEU A 114 38.42 -14.13 -23.48
CA LEU A 114 37.91 -15.35 -22.86
C LEU A 114 38.11 -15.33 -21.34
N ILE A 115 39.31 -15.04 -20.86
CA ILE A 115 39.60 -14.94 -19.42
C ILE A 115 38.71 -13.88 -18.76
N PHE A 116 38.55 -12.72 -19.40
CA PHE A 116 37.70 -11.65 -18.90
C PHE A 116 36.22 -12.09 -18.76
N TYR A 117 35.64 -12.69 -19.81
CA TYR A 117 34.24 -13.12 -19.79
C TYR A 117 34.02 -14.36 -18.90
N MET A 118 35.00 -15.26 -18.77
CA MET A 118 34.95 -16.37 -17.81
C MET A 118 34.98 -15.86 -16.37
N PHE A 119 35.88 -14.92 -16.05
CA PHE A 119 35.95 -14.29 -14.74
C PHE A 119 34.65 -13.56 -14.40
N LEU A 120 34.11 -12.78 -15.34
CA LEU A 120 32.84 -12.07 -15.16
C LEU A 120 31.67 -13.04 -14.98
N SER A 121 31.62 -14.13 -15.77
CA SER A 121 30.59 -15.16 -15.63
C SER A 121 30.69 -15.90 -14.29
N LEU A 122 31.90 -16.19 -13.81
CA LEU A 122 32.14 -16.78 -12.49
C LEU A 122 31.69 -15.82 -11.37
N LEU A 123 31.98 -14.53 -11.49
CA LEU A 123 31.56 -13.52 -10.53
C LEU A 123 30.02 -13.42 -10.47
N ILE A 124 29.35 -13.43 -11.63
CA ILE A 124 27.88 -13.45 -11.71
C ILE A 124 27.34 -14.74 -11.08
N PHE A 125 27.94 -15.89 -11.37
CA PHE A 125 27.53 -17.17 -10.81
C PHE A 125 27.65 -17.21 -9.28
N LEU A 126 28.77 -16.73 -8.74
CA LEU A 126 28.98 -16.57 -7.30
C LEU A 126 27.96 -15.59 -6.69
N ALA A 127 27.68 -14.46 -7.34
CA ALA A 127 26.69 -13.50 -6.88
C ALA A 127 25.28 -14.12 -6.83
N VAL A 128 24.89 -14.90 -7.84
CA VAL A 128 23.62 -15.64 -7.85
C VAL A 128 23.58 -16.66 -6.71
N ILE A 129 24.64 -17.45 -6.50
CA ILE A 129 24.72 -18.39 -5.37
C ILE A 129 24.56 -17.67 -4.03
N VAL A 130 25.23 -16.54 -3.83
CA VAL A 130 25.09 -15.75 -2.60
C VAL A 130 23.66 -15.25 -2.42
N VAL A 131 23.03 -14.73 -3.48
CA VAL A 131 21.63 -14.24 -3.44
C VAL A 131 20.64 -15.36 -3.06
N TYR A 132 20.83 -16.58 -3.58
CA TYR A 132 19.95 -17.71 -3.28
C TYR A 132 20.28 -18.43 -1.97
N GLY A 133 21.55 -18.73 -1.73
CA GLY A 133 22.02 -19.47 -0.54
C GLY A 133 22.01 -18.64 0.74
N LEU A 134 22.30 -17.34 0.65
CA LEU A 134 22.33 -16.40 1.78
C LEU A 134 21.19 -15.38 1.71
N LYS A 135 20.03 -15.77 1.15
CA LYS A 135 18.87 -14.88 0.92
C LYS A 135 18.49 -14.03 2.13
N LYS A 136 18.52 -14.60 3.34
CA LYS A 136 18.24 -13.87 4.59
C LYS A 136 19.22 -12.72 4.80
N TYR A 137 20.52 -12.98 4.67
CA TYR A 137 21.56 -11.98 4.86
C TYR A 137 21.57 -10.93 3.75
N VAL A 138 21.35 -11.34 2.50
CA VAL A 138 21.24 -10.44 1.35
C VAL A 138 20.09 -9.45 1.56
N LYS A 139 18.95 -9.92 2.06
CA LYS A 139 17.83 -9.05 2.39
C LYS A 139 18.18 -8.05 3.50
N ILE A 140 18.75 -8.52 4.62
CA ILE A 140 19.12 -7.67 5.75
C ILE A 140 20.18 -6.64 5.34
N PHE A 141 21.17 -7.04 4.54
CA PHE A 141 22.18 -6.15 4.01
C PHE A 141 21.58 -5.09 3.07
N SER A 142 20.65 -5.50 2.19
CA SER A 142 19.92 -4.57 1.32
C SER A 142 19.18 -3.50 2.13
N LEU A 143 18.56 -3.89 3.24
CA LEU A 143 17.90 -2.95 4.15
C LEU A 143 18.88 -2.01 4.82
N LYS A 144 19.96 -2.53 5.41
CA LYS A 144 20.99 -1.71 6.06
C LYS A 144 21.60 -0.70 5.09
N LEU A 145 21.81 -1.08 3.84
CA LEU A 145 22.35 -0.18 2.82
C LEU A 145 21.31 0.86 2.41
N ALA A 146 20.05 0.47 2.22
CA ALA A 146 18.98 1.40 1.86
C ALA A 146 18.71 2.44 2.95
N SER A 147 18.74 2.03 4.22
CA SER A 147 18.46 2.88 5.39
C SER A 147 19.53 3.94 5.66
N LEU A 148 20.66 3.91 4.95
CA LEU A 148 21.68 4.98 5.01
C LEU A 148 21.23 6.24 4.25
N PHE A 149 20.21 6.13 3.41
CA PHE A 149 19.73 7.21 2.55
C PHE A 149 18.40 7.80 3.05
N ASN A 150 17.94 8.87 2.40
CA ASN A 150 16.62 9.44 2.71
C ASN A 150 15.48 8.45 2.36
N GLN A 151 14.29 8.65 2.96
CA GLN A 151 13.13 7.76 2.78
C GLN A 151 12.75 7.52 1.31
N SER A 152 12.96 8.52 0.43
CA SER A 152 12.62 8.40 -0.99
C SER A 152 13.59 7.48 -1.75
N ILE A 153 14.89 7.58 -1.46
CA ILE A 153 15.96 6.77 -2.05
C ILE A 153 15.91 5.37 -1.46
N GLU A 154 15.75 5.26 -0.15
CA GLU A 154 15.58 3.99 0.57
C GLU A 154 14.46 3.17 -0.06
N LEU A 155 13.26 3.75 -0.21
CA LEU A 155 12.13 3.09 -0.82
C LEU A 155 12.39 2.66 -2.27
N ASN A 156 13.00 3.51 -3.10
CA ASN A 156 13.31 3.17 -4.48
C ASN A 156 14.37 2.06 -4.60
N LEU A 157 15.34 2.04 -3.70
CA LEU A 157 16.40 1.03 -3.63
C LEU A 157 15.84 -0.32 -3.16
N LEU A 158 14.99 -0.33 -2.13
CA LEU A 158 14.30 -1.53 -1.66
C LEU A 158 13.35 -2.08 -2.74
N LYS A 159 12.63 -1.22 -3.47
CA LYS A 159 11.82 -1.62 -4.63
C LYS A 159 12.66 -2.31 -5.70
N PHE A 160 13.82 -1.75 -6.00
CA PHE A 160 14.75 -2.32 -6.97
C PHE A 160 15.27 -3.68 -6.51
N MET A 161 15.76 -3.79 -5.27
CA MET A 161 16.25 -5.06 -4.70
C MET A 161 15.17 -6.12 -4.65
N TRP A 162 13.94 -5.75 -4.27
CA TRP A 162 12.79 -6.64 -4.27
C TRP A 162 12.50 -7.15 -5.68
N SER A 163 12.42 -6.24 -6.65
CA SER A 163 12.16 -6.58 -8.06
C SER A 163 13.24 -7.48 -8.63
N LEU A 164 14.51 -7.22 -8.31
CA LEU A 164 15.63 -8.03 -8.78
C LEU A 164 15.54 -9.46 -8.23
N ILE A 165 15.35 -9.63 -6.92
CA ILE A 165 15.20 -10.96 -6.28
C ILE A 165 14.04 -11.75 -6.90
N TRP A 166 12.89 -11.10 -7.11
CA TRP A 166 11.73 -11.76 -7.69
C TRP A 166 11.91 -12.08 -9.17
N ASN A 167 12.50 -11.19 -9.97
CA ASN A 167 12.81 -11.47 -11.37
C ASN A 167 13.70 -12.70 -11.51
N PHE A 168 14.76 -12.81 -10.71
CA PHE A 168 15.59 -14.03 -10.69
C PHE A 168 14.76 -15.26 -10.33
N LYS A 169 13.96 -15.20 -9.26
CA LYS A 169 13.12 -16.33 -8.82
C LYS A 169 12.14 -16.77 -9.91
N ASP A 170 11.46 -15.83 -10.55
CA ASP A 170 10.41 -16.11 -11.53
C ASP A 170 10.96 -16.56 -12.89
N ILE A 171 12.20 -16.19 -13.25
CA ILE A 171 12.89 -16.79 -14.41
C ILE A 171 13.03 -18.30 -14.26
N PHE A 172 13.35 -18.79 -13.06
CA PHE A 172 13.51 -20.23 -12.83
C PHE A 172 12.18 -20.97 -12.69
N LEU A 173 11.14 -20.30 -12.18
CA LEU A 173 9.86 -20.94 -11.82
C LEU A 173 8.74 -20.79 -12.86
N LYS A 174 8.63 -19.63 -13.51
CA LYS A 174 7.43 -19.25 -14.28
C LYS A 174 7.68 -19.07 -15.78
N ILE A 175 8.91 -18.72 -16.19
CA ILE A 175 9.22 -18.52 -17.61
C ILE A 175 9.28 -19.87 -18.33
N ASN A 176 8.69 -19.92 -19.53
CA ASN A 176 8.86 -21.06 -20.43
C ASN A 176 10.34 -21.16 -20.87
N LYS A 177 11.05 -22.14 -20.30
CA LYS A 177 12.48 -22.40 -20.53
C LYS A 177 12.79 -22.66 -22.01
N VAL A 178 11.92 -23.37 -22.71
CA VAL A 178 12.09 -23.68 -24.14
C VAL A 178 12.06 -22.39 -24.96
N LYS A 179 11.07 -21.51 -24.73
CA LYS A 179 10.96 -20.24 -25.44
C LYS A 179 12.13 -19.29 -25.14
N MET A 180 12.62 -19.28 -23.89
CA MET A 180 13.79 -18.48 -23.49
C MET A 180 15.08 -18.97 -24.16
N VAL A 181 15.33 -20.28 -24.17
CA VAL A 181 16.53 -20.87 -24.79
C VAL A 181 16.48 -20.70 -26.31
N THR A 182 15.36 -21.02 -26.96
CA THR A 182 15.20 -20.89 -28.41
C THR A 182 15.37 -19.45 -28.90
N THR A 183 14.76 -18.47 -28.22
CA THR A 183 14.93 -17.05 -28.57
C THR A 183 16.37 -16.58 -28.38
N THR A 184 17.05 -17.03 -27.33
CA THR A 184 18.47 -16.70 -27.09
C THR A 184 19.38 -17.28 -28.16
N ILE A 185 19.23 -18.57 -28.48
CA ILE A 185 20.02 -19.24 -29.52
C ILE A 185 19.76 -18.58 -30.89
N SER A 186 18.50 -18.36 -31.25
CA SER A 186 18.12 -17.73 -32.52
C SER A 186 18.72 -16.33 -32.66
N MET A 187 18.67 -15.53 -31.59
CA MET A 187 19.25 -14.19 -31.55
C MET A 187 20.77 -14.23 -31.79
N TRP A 188 21.50 -15.12 -31.11
CA TRP A 188 22.96 -15.22 -31.25
C TRP A 188 23.40 -15.80 -32.59
N ILE A 189 22.65 -16.75 -33.15
CA ILE A 189 22.87 -17.25 -34.51
C ILE A 189 22.78 -16.10 -35.52
N LEU A 190 21.74 -15.25 -35.42
CA LEU A 190 21.59 -14.08 -36.29
C LEU A 190 22.72 -13.07 -36.11
N TYR A 191 23.18 -12.81 -34.87
CA TYR A 191 24.35 -11.96 -34.64
C TYR A 191 25.62 -12.53 -35.28
N ILE A 192 25.87 -13.84 -35.16
CA ILE A 192 27.04 -14.48 -35.76
C ILE A 192 26.98 -14.39 -37.29
N PHE A 193 25.84 -14.70 -37.91
CA PHE A 193 25.66 -14.54 -39.36
C PHE A 193 25.83 -13.10 -39.83
N SER A 194 25.34 -12.14 -39.04
CA SER A 194 25.55 -10.72 -39.28
C SER A 194 27.04 -10.37 -39.26
N TYR A 195 27.78 -10.78 -38.24
CA TYR A 195 29.22 -10.50 -38.12
C TYR A 195 30.04 -11.22 -39.19
N TYR A 196 29.64 -12.43 -39.58
CA TYR A 196 30.27 -13.17 -40.66
C TYR A 196 30.08 -12.45 -42.01
N SER A 197 28.85 -12.02 -42.32
CA SER A 197 28.55 -11.25 -43.53
C SER A 197 29.33 -9.93 -43.55
N PHE A 198 29.44 -9.24 -42.41
CA PHE A 198 30.26 -8.03 -42.30
C PHE A 198 31.75 -8.31 -42.52
N SER A 199 32.27 -9.43 -42.01
CA SER A 199 33.67 -9.84 -42.25
C SER A 199 33.95 -10.09 -43.74
N LEU A 200 33.05 -10.77 -44.46
CA LEU A 200 33.17 -10.98 -45.90
C LEU A 200 33.16 -9.66 -46.68
N PHE A 201 32.36 -8.68 -46.25
CA PHE A 201 32.38 -7.34 -46.84
C PHE A 201 33.74 -6.65 -46.66
N LEU A 202 34.32 -6.71 -45.46
CA LEU A 202 35.62 -6.12 -45.16
C LEU A 202 36.75 -6.79 -45.96
N ILE A 203 36.74 -8.12 -46.05
CA ILE A 203 37.68 -8.89 -46.88
C ILE A 203 37.56 -8.50 -48.35
N GLY A 204 36.32 -8.40 -48.86
CA GLY A 204 36.07 -7.96 -50.23
C GLY A 204 36.56 -6.53 -50.54
N LYS A 205 36.67 -5.67 -49.51
CA LYS A 205 37.23 -4.31 -49.61
C LYS A 205 38.76 -4.26 -49.44
N GLY A 206 39.42 -5.41 -49.25
CA GLY A 206 40.87 -5.52 -49.06
C GLY A 206 41.33 -5.43 -47.61
N TYR A 207 40.42 -5.44 -46.63
CA TYR A 207 40.75 -5.47 -45.21
C TYR A 207 40.75 -6.91 -44.70
N ASN A 208 41.87 -7.39 -44.16
CA ASN A 208 42.03 -8.78 -43.71
C ASN A 208 41.37 -9.02 -42.33
N PHE A 209 40.06 -8.80 -42.23
CA PHE A 209 39.26 -8.94 -41.00
C PHE A 209 38.43 -10.22 -41.03
N THR A 210 38.79 -11.20 -40.20
CA THR A 210 38.03 -12.45 -40.04
C THR A 210 36.83 -12.26 -39.09
N LEU A 211 35.91 -13.24 -39.05
CA LEU A 211 34.78 -13.28 -38.11
C LEU A 211 35.22 -13.02 -36.66
N ILE A 212 36.33 -13.63 -36.23
CA ILE A 212 36.88 -13.48 -34.89
C ILE A 212 37.37 -12.06 -34.66
N GLY A 213 37.97 -11.43 -35.68
CA GLY A 213 38.37 -10.02 -35.64
C GLY A 213 37.16 -9.08 -35.47
N VAL A 214 36.09 -9.31 -36.23
CA VAL A 214 34.83 -8.53 -36.10
C VAL A 214 34.19 -8.76 -34.73
N PHE A 215 34.08 -10.00 -34.28
CA PHE A 215 33.50 -10.31 -32.96
C PHE A 215 34.33 -9.71 -31.83
N THR A 216 35.65 -9.82 -31.90
CA THR A 216 36.56 -9.22 -30.91
C THR A 216 36.41 -7.70 -30.89
N LEU A 217 36.34 -7.05 -32.05
CA LEU A 217 36.09 -5.59 -32.15
C LEU A 217 34.76 -5.19 -31.51
N MET A 218 33.73 -6.02 -31.67
CA MET A 218 32.40 -5.75 -31.11
C MET A 218 32.31 -6.01 -29.61
N PHE A 219 33.22 -6.77 -28.99
CA PHE A 219 33.13 -7.16 -27.58
C PHE A 219 34.41 -6.88 -26.77
N SER A 220 35.43 -6.23 -27.33
CA SER A 220 36.63 -5.82 -26.59
C SER A 220 36.37 -4.58 -25.72
N ASN A 221 37.05 -4.53 -24.57
CA ASN A 221 36.98 -3.40 -23.63
C ASN A 221 37.58 -2.10 -24.20
N ASP A 222 38.43 -2.21 -25.22
CA ASP A 222 39.04 -1.09 -25.92
C ASP A 222 38.10 -0.60 -27.04
N VAL A 223 36.98 -0.01 -26.64
CA VAL A 223 35.96 0.53 -27.56
C VAL A 223 36.54 1.81 -28.18
N PHE A 224 37.01 1.70 -29.42
CA PHE A 224 37.36 2.83 -30.30
C PHE A 224 38.54 3.73 -29.86
N GLY A 225 39.08 3.55 -28.66
CA GLY A 225 40.17 4.37 -28.09
C GLY A 225 41.59 4.09 -28.61
N LEU A 226 41.76 3.10 -29.49
CA LEU A 226 43.08 2.70 -30.02
C LEU A 226 43.02 2.35 -31.51
N ILE A 227 42.09 2.97 -32.23
CA ILE A 227 42.10 2.88 -33.69
C ILE A 227 43.15 3.87 -34.18
N SER A 228 44.31 3.33 -34.54
CA SER A 228 45.38 4.08 -35.22
C SER A 228 44.78 4.84 -36.41
N GLN A 229 45.38 5.98 -36.76
CA GLN A 229 44.91 6.83 -37.86
C GLN A 229 44.73 6.08 -39.21
N ASN A 230 45.30 4.87 -39.33
CA ASN A 230 45.21 3.99 -40.51
C ASN A 230 43.90 3.16 -40.62
N MET A 231 42.97 3.17 -39.66
CA MET A 231 41.72 2.40 -39.74
C MET A 231 40.41 3.22 -39.77
N LYS A 232 40.48 4.51 -40.10
CA LYS A 232 39.31 5.39 -40.30
C LYS A 232 38.23 4.80 -41.25
N PRO A 233 38.57 4.13 -42.38
CA PRO A 233 37.55 3.56 -43.26
C PRO A 233 36.77 2.40 -42.63
N ILE A 234 37.43 1.53 -41.85
CA ILE A 234 36.77 0.42 -41.15
C ILE A 234 35.82 0.97 -40.07
N LEU A 235 36.23 2.05 -39.41
CA LEU A 235 35.40 2.80 -38.47
C LEU A 235 34.10 3.27 -39.12
N PHE A 236 34.22 3.90 -40.29
CA PHE A 236 33.10 4.42 -41.05
C PHE A 236 32.10 3.32 -41.44
N TYR A 237 32.59 2.20 -41.97
CA TYR A 237 31.74 1.05 -42.28
C TYR A 237 31.12 0.41 -41.03
N SER A 238 31.81 0.43 -39.90
CA SER A 238 31.28 -0.07 -38.62
C SER A 238 30.15 0.80 -38.09
N TYR A 239 30.25 2.13 -38.22
CA TYR A 239 29.16 3.04 -37.87
C TYR A 239 27.94 2.86 -38.78
N ILE A 240 28.13 2.61 -40.08
CA ILE A 240 27.02 2.28 -40.99
C ILE A 240 26.38 0.96 -40.58
N PHE A 241 27.19 -0.08 -40.37
CA PHE A 241 26.74 -1.42 -40.00
C PHE A 241 25.93 -1.41 -38.70
N LEU A 242 26.34 -0.65 -37.68
CA LEU A 242 25.64 -0.57 -36.40
C LEU A 242 24.49 0.45 -36.41
N GLY A 243 24.64 1.57 -37.13
CA GLY A 243 23.69 2.69 -37.13
C GLY A 243 22.46 2.46 -37.99
N VAL A 244 22.61 1.85 -39.17
CA VAL A 244 21.48 1.62 -40.09
C VAL A 244 20.40 0.71 -39.48
N PRO A 245 20.72 -0.44 -38.84
CA PRO A 245 19.71 -1.26 -38.16
C PRO A 245 18.95 -0.51 -37.07
N ILE A 246 19.62 0.38 -36.32
CA ILE A 246 18.98 1.19 -35.27
C ILE A 246 17.93 2.13 -35.90
N PHE A 247 18.27 2.77 -37.01
CA PHE A 247 17.34 3.64 -37.74
C PHE A 247 16.16 2.84 -38.30
N LEU A 248 16.42 1.65 -38.88
CA LEU A 248 15.38 0.74 -39.34
C LEU A 248 14.45 0.30 -38.20
N LEU A 249 14.96 0.04 -36.98
CA LEU A 249 14.14 -0.28 -35.81
C LEU A 249 13.24 0.90 -35.40
N LEU A 250 13.75 2.13 -35.42
CA LEU A 250 12.96 3.32 -35.13
C LEU A 250 11.83 3.51 -36.15
N ILE A 251 12.12 3.30 -37.44
CA ILE A 251 11.11 3.32 -38.51
C ILE A 251 10.08 2.22 -38.27
N TYR A 252 10.54 0.98 -38.06
CA TYR A 252 9.68 -0.17 -37.78
C TYR A 252 8.77 0.05 -36.57
N SER A 253 9.25 0.75 -35.53
CA SER A 253 8.45 1.12 -34.36
C SER A 253 7.24 2.02 -34.69
N LYS A 254 7.29 2.78 -35.79
CA LYS A 254 6.18 3.61 -36.27
C LYS A 254 5.12 2.79 -37.03
N PHE A 255 5.55 1.74 -37.74
CA PHE A 255 4.69 0.87 -38.54
C PHE A 255 4.02 -0.25 -37.75
N ILE A 256 4.55 -0.59 -36.58
CA ILE A 256 3.81 -1.45 -35.64
C ILE A 256 2.59 -0.67 -35.16
N ARG A 257 1.43 -0.98 -35.72
CA ARG A 257 0.14 -0.59 -35.15
C ARG A 257 0.16 -1.01 -33.69
N SER A 258 -0.03 -0.03 -32.80
CA SER A 258 -0.44 -0.33 -31.44
C SER A 258 -1.67 -1.22 -31.57
N LYS A 259 -1.60 -2.47 -31.12
CA LYS A 259 -2.81 -3.25 -30.84
C LYS A 259 -3.47 -2.61 -29.61
N SER A 260 -4.00 -1.43 -29.82
CA SER A 260 -5.01 -0.71 -29.06
C SER A 260 -5.85 -0.14 -30.20
N ASP A 261 -6.91 -0.79 -30.66
CA ASP A 261 -8.22 -0.67 -30.02
C ASP A 261 -9.18 -1.76 -30.51
N SER A 262 -8.77 -3.03 -30.50
CA SER A 262 -9.69 -4.11 -30.86
C SER A 262 -9.67 -5.21 -29.80
N PHE A 263 -10.72 -5.20 -28.99
CA PHE A 263 -11.24 -6.32 -28.21
C PHE A 263 -10.38 -6.80 -27.04
N ILE A 264 -10.87 -6.48 -25.84
CA ILE A 264 -11.27 -7.46 -24.82
C ILE A 264 -11.25 -8.87 -25.41
N LYS A 265 -10.13 -9.57 -25.26
CA LYS A 265 -10.04 -11.00 -25.58
C LYS A 265 -9.11 -11.63 -24.57
N TYR A 266 -9.73 -12.01 -23.45
CA TYR A 266 -9.34 -13.08 -22.54
C TYR A 266 -7.88 -13.55 -22.66
N SER A 267 -6.96 -12.86 -22.00
CA SER A 267 -5.74 -13.49 -21.50
C SER A 267 -5.89 -13.64 -19.99
N ASN A 268 -6.15 -14.88 -19.55
CA ASN A 268 -6.11 -15.33 -18.16
C ASN A 268 -4.68 -15.34 -17.60
N GLU A 269 -3.86 -14.31 -17.85
CA GLU A 269 -2.51 -14.21 -17.31
C GLU A 269 -2.44 -13.09 -16.27
N LYS A 270 -2.40 -13.54 -15.01
CA LYS A 270 -2.46 -12.78 -13.77
C LYS A 270 -1.18 -11.96 -13.55
N TYR A 271 -1.28 -10.65 -13.55
CA TYR A 271 -0.18 -9.74 -13.25
C TYR A 271 0.00 -9.54 -11.73
N LEU A 272 1.24 -9.67 -11.24
CA LEU A 272 1.62 -9.44 -9.85
C LEU A 272 1.96 -7.96 -9.63
N ASN A 273 1.04 -7.18 -9.06
CA ASN A 273 1.40 -5.91 -8.44
C ASN A 273 2.30 -6.17 -7.24
N LEU A 274 3.61 -5.96 -7.44
CA LEU A 274 4.64 -6.32 -6.45
C LEU A 274 4.58 -5.48 -5.19
N LEU A 275 3.95 -4.30 -5.23
CA LEU A 275 3.78 -3.44 -4.05
C LEU A 275 2.41 -2.76 -4.03
N PRO A 276 1.73 -2.78 -2.88
CA PRO A 276 0.46 -2.11 -2.71
C PRO A 276 0.61 -0.59 -2.87
N ASN A 277 -0.48 0.05 -3.29
CA ASN A 277 -0.61 1.51 -3.36
C ASN A 277 -0.81 2.10 -1.95
N LEU A 278 0.19 1.94 -1.11
CA LEU A 278 0.28 2.55 0.22
C LEU A 278 1.01 3.89 0.15
N ASN A 279 0.85 4.70 1.20
CA ASN A 279 1.69 5.88 1.40
C ASN A 279 3.18 5.49 1.45
N SER A 280 4.09 6.41 1.11
CA SER A 280 5.54 6.12 1.05
C SER A 280 6.08 5.49 2.34
N LYS A 281 5.58 5.93 3.50
CA LYS A 281 5.95 5.45 4.83
C LYS A 281 5.48 4.01 5.10
N GLU A 282 4.26 3.67 4.71
CA GLU A 282 3.69 2.32 4.87
C GLU A 282 4.30 1.32 3.89
N ARG A 283 4.56 1.75 2.64
CA ARG A 283 5.33 0.95 1.68
C ARG A 283 6.72 0.63 2.22
N LEU A 284 7.35 1.61 2.87
CA LEU A 284 8.65 1.41 3.49
C LEU A 284 8.56 0.40 4.64
N GLN A 285 7.59 0.55 5.56
CA GLN A 285 7.37 -0.40 6.66
C GLN A 285 7.11 -1.84 6.17
N PHE A 286 6.33 -2.02 5.09
CA PHE A 286 6.12 -3.33 4.48
C PHE A 286 7.44 -3.92 3.95
N LEU A 287 8.21 -3.11 3.21
CA LEU A 287 9.50 -3.52 2.67
C LEU A 287 10.50 -3.84 3.80
N GLU A 288 10.60 -3.00 4.83
CA GLU A 288 11.42 -3.22 6.03
C GLU A 288 11.10 -4.58 6.67
N LYS A 289 9.80 -4.88 6.91
CA LYS A 289 9.37 -6.17 7.46
C LYS A 289 9.83 -7.34 6.57
N TYR A 290 9.65 -7.23 5.25
CA TYR A 290 10.12 -8.27 4.32
C TYR A 290 11.63 -8.48 4.33
N PHE A 291 12.38 -7.39 4.31
CA PHE A 291 13.84 -7.42 4.24
C PHE A 291 14.48 -7.80 5.58
N MET A 292 13.78 -7.59 6.70
CA MET A 292 14.13 -8.16 8.00
C MET A 292 13.89 -9.68 8.10
N ASP A 293 13.25 -10.29 7.09
CA ASP A 293 12.83 -11.70 7.06
C ASP A 293 11.93 -12.09 8.25
N LYS A 294 11.25 -11.09 8.84
CA LYS A 294 10.21 -11.27 9.86
C LYS A 294 8.87 -11.50 9.15
N ASP A 295 8.04 -12.38 9.70
CA ASP A 295 6.64 -12.62 9.29
C ASP A 295 6.43 -13.03 7.81
N LYS A 296 7.14 -14.08 7.36
CA LYS A 296 6.93 -14.69 6.02
C LYS A 296 5.47 -15.06 5.74
N THR A 297 4.76 -15.52 6.77
CA THR A 297 3.33 -15.87 6.73
C THR A 297 2.47 -14.64 6.43
N TYR A 298 2.67 -13.54 7.16
CA TYR A 298 1.98 -12.26 6.92
C TYR A 298 2.15 -11.80 5.47
N ILE A 299 3.38 -11.79 4.95
CA ILE A 299 3.65 -11.29 3.60
C ILE A 299 3.04 -12.19 2.53
N ASN A 300 3.13 -13.51 2.69
CA ASN A 300 2.51 -14.44 1.77
C ASN A 300 0.98 -14.30 1.76
N ASN A 301 0.36 -14.15 2.93
CA ASN A 301 -1.08 -13.98 3.04
C ASN A 301 -1.55 -12.63 2.52
N TYR A 302 -0.80 -11.56 2.80
CA TYR A 302 -1.05 -10.24 2.23
C TYR A 302 -1.02 -10.27 0.69
N LEU A 303 0.00 -10.90 0.11
CA LEU A 303 0.10 -11.09 -1.34
C LEU A 303 -0.98 -12.03 -1.87
N LYS A 304 -1.46 -13.00 -1.08
CA LYS A 304 -2.53 -13.93 -1.47
C LYS A 304 -3.88 -13.23 -1.53
N ILE A 305 -4.22 -12.48 -0.49
CA ILE A 305 -5.49 -11.75 -0.39
C ILE A 305 -5.55 -10.70 -1.49
N ASN A 306 -4.48 -9.90 -1.65
CA ASN A 306 -4.47 -8.78 -2.60
C ASN A 306 -4.00 -9.17 -4.01
N GLN A 307 -4.07 -10.45 -4.37
CA GLN A 307 -3.77 -10.91 -5.72
C GLN A 307 -4.82 -10.41 -6.73
N ASN A 308 -4.37 -9.82 -7.84
CA ASN A 308 -5.22 -9.30 -8.91
C ASN A 308 -6.12 -8.12 -8.50
N ILE A 309 -5.73 -7.37 -7.47
CA ILE A 309 -6.46 -6.20 -6.99
C ILE A 309 -5.57 -4.97 -7.03
N ASN A 310 -6.09 -3.91 -7.63
CA ASN A 310 -5.48 -2.59 -7.60
C ASN A 310 -5.99 -1.84 -6.37
N ILE A 311 -5.11 -1.55 -5.41
CA ILE A 311 -5.47 -0.70 -4.26
C ILE A 311 -5.50 0.75 -4.77
N ILE A 312 -6.62 1.43 -4.55
CA ILE A 312 -6.82 2.84 -4.90
C ILE A 312 -6.41 3.73 -3.72
N ARG A 313 -6.95 3.43 -2.52
CA ARG A 313 -6.75 4.26 -1.31
C ARG A 313 -6.81 3.41 -0.05
N ASP A 314 -6.00 3.78 0.95
CA ASP A 314 -6.03 3.19 2.28
C ASP A 314 -6.86 4.09 3.23
N PHE A 315 -7.77 3.47 3.98
CA PHE A 315 -8.64 4.11 4.97
C PHE A 315 -8.35 3.62 6.40
N SER A 316 -7.21 2.95 6.61
CA SER A 316 -6.92 2.29 7.87
C SER A 316 -6.59 3.28 8.98
N ALA A 317 -7.44 3.30 10.01
CA ALA A 317 -7.33 4.19 11.15
C ALA A 317 -6.84 3.45 12.40
N GLY A 318 -5.55 3.11 12.46
CA GLY A 318 -4.85 2.68 13.69
C GLY A 318 -5.41 1.44 14.42
N SER A 319 -6.36 0.71 13.84
CA SER A 319 -6.95 -0.52 14.37
C SER A 319 -6.22 -1.75 13.81
N ASN A 320 -6.44 -2.92 14.41
CA ASN A 320 -5.82 -4.18 13.98
C ASN A 320 -6.42 -4.72 12.66
N ALA A 321 -7.51 -4.12 12.18
CA ALA A 321 -8.10 -4.40 10.87
C ALA A 321 -7.76 -3.27 9.89
N THR A 322 -7.40 -3.65 8.67
CA THR A 322 -7.00 -2.71 7.61
C THR A 322 -8.14 -2.59 6.60
N THR A 323 -8.55 -1.37 6.25
CA THR A 323 -9.62 -1.10 5.30
C THR A 323 -9.06 -0.37 4.08
N MET A 324 -9.28 -0.92 2.89
CA MET A 324 -8.74 -0.40 1.63
C MET A 324 -9.85 -0.26 0.58
N LEU A 325 -9.78 0.79 -0.22
CA LEU A 325 -10.55 0.90 -1.46
C LEU A 325 -9.77 0.22 -2.58
N CYS A 326 -10.41 -0.73 -3.23
CA CYS A 326 -9.81 -1.70 -4.14
C CYS A 326 -10.56 -1.73 -5.47
N MET A 327 -9.87 -2.17 -6.52
CA MET A 327 -10.43 -2.35 -7.85
C MET A 327 -9.99 -3.70 -8.43
N LYS A 328 -10.94 -4.51 -8.90
CA LYS A 328 -10.73 -5.83 -9.53
C LYS A 328 -11.45 -5.83 -10.88
N GLY A 329 -10.70 -5.71 -11.97
CA GLY A 329 -11.27 -5.39 -13.28
C GLY A 329 -11.90 -4.00 -13.26
N ASP A 330 -13.18 -3.88 -13.65
CA ASP A 330 -13.93 -2.62 -13.67
C ASP A 330 -14.76 -2.38 -12.38
N LYS A 331 -14.72 -3.30 -11.40
CA LYS A 331 -15.47 -3.17 -10.15
C LYS A 331 -14.61 -2.57 -9.05
N ILE A 332 -15.13 -1.51 -8.42
CA ILE A 332 -14.57 -0.88 -7.23
C ILE A 332 -15.29 -1.42 -5.99
N PHE A 333 -14.56 -1.68 -4.91
CA PHE A 333 -15.11 -2.21 -3.66
C PHE A 333 -14.21 -1.83 -2.48
N TYR A 334 -14.77 -1.79 -1.27
CA TYR A 334 -14.00 -1.68 -0.04
C TYR A 334 -13.63 -3.07 0.46
N ARG A 335 -12.35 -3.29 0.76
CA ARG A 335 -11.87 -4.52 1.40
C ARG A 335 -11.45 -4.24 2.83
N LYS A 336 -11.99 -4.99 3.78
CA LYS A 336 -11.53 -4.99 5.16
C LYS A 336 -10.92 -6.35 5.50
N TYR A 337 -9.70 -6.37 6.04
CA TYR A 337 -9.02 -7.61 6.44
C TYR A 337 -8.31 -7.50 7.80
N ALA A 338 -8.17 -8.62 8.49
CA ALA A 338 -7.47 -8.74 9.77
C ALA A 338 -6.65 -10.05 9.82
N PHE A 339 -5.43 -9.95 10.34
CA PHE A 339 -4.54 -11.11 10.55
C PHE A 339 -4.59 -11.61 12.00
N GLU A 340 -4.46 -10.69 12.96
CA GLU A 340 -4.49 -11.01 14.40
C GLU A 340 -5.94 -11.13 14.91
N ASP A 341 -6.76 -10.10 14.73
CA ASP A 341 -8.16 -10.04 15.18
C ASP A 341 -9.16 -10.68 14.19
N ARG A 342 -8.76 -11.80 13.57
CA ARG A 342 -9.55 -12.47 12.52
C ARG A 342 -10.90 -13.00 13.00
N GLU A 343 -10.99 -13.47 14.25
CA GLU A 343 -12.25 -13.98 14.83
C GLU A 343 -13.23 -12.82 15.03
N LYS A 344 -12.74 -11.70 15.57
CA LYS A 344 -13.53 -10.49 15.76
C LYS A 344 -14.06 -9.93 14.44
N LEU A 345 -13.23 -9.91 13.39
CA LEU A 345 -13.67 -9.49 12.05
C LEU A 345 -14.73 -10.43 11.48
N TYR A 346 -14.65 -11.72 11.78
CA TYR A 346 -15.64 -12.69 11.33
C TYR A 346 -16.97 -12.60 12.11
N ASP A 347 -16.92 -12.29 13.40
CA ASP A 347 -18.12 -12.00 14.18
C ASP A 347 -18.82 -10.73 13.67
N GLN A 348 -18.04 -9.73 13.24
CA GLN A 348 -18.57 -8.54 12.56
C GLN A 348 -19.31 -8.90 11.25
N ILE A 349 -18.72 -9.75 10.41
CA ILE A 349 -19.37 -10.26 9.20
C ILE A 349 -20.72 -10.92 9.52
N ARG A 350 -20.73 -11.85 10.48
CA ARG A 350 -21.94 -12.58 10.87
C ARG A 350 -23.04 -11.65 11.37
N TRP A 351 -22.66 -10.62 12.10
CA TRP A 351 -23.60 -9.61 12.58
C TRP A 351 -24.19 -8.81 11.41
N ILE A 352 -23.37 -8.41 10.43
CA ILE A 352 -23.85 -7.69 9.24
C ILE A 352 -24.85 -8.56 8.47
N GLU A 353 -24.52 -9.82 8.19
CA GLU A 353 -25.41 -10.75 7.48
C GLU A 353 -26.74 -10.94 8.24
N LYS A 354 -26.68 -11.23 9.55
CA LYS A 354 -27.86 -11.45 10.42
C LYS A 354 -28.80 -10.24 10.46
N ILE A 355 -28.25 -9.03 10.57
CA ILE A 355 -29.04 -7.80 10.75
C ILE A 355 -29.52 -7.23 9.41
N GLN A 356 -28.75 -7.44 8.33
CA GLN A 356 -29.15 -7.05 6.98
C GLN A 356 -30.39 -7.81 6.51
N GLU A 357 -30.51 -9.10 6.84
CA GLU A 357 -31.71 -9.91 6.56
C GLU A 357 -33.00 -9.35 7.21
N LYS A 358 -32.86 -8.56 8.28
CA LYS A 358 -34.00 -7.96 9.00
C LYS A 358 -34.46 -6.63 8.43
N GLY A 359 -33.66 -6.01 7.56
CA GLY A 359 -34.02 -4.77 6.89
C GLY A 359 -33.24 -3.53 7.34
N LEU A 360 -32.27 -3.64 8.27
CA LEU A 360 -31.39 -2.50 8.57
C LEU A 360 -30.51 -2.20 7.34
N PRO A 361 -30.44 -0.94 6.88
CA PRO A 361 -29.54 -0.55 5.80
C PRO A 361 -28.06 -0.73 6.20
N LEU A 362 -27.43 -1.77 5.65
CA LEU A 362 -26.03 -2.16 5.89
C LEU A 362 -25.30 -2.38 4.56
N PRO A 363 -23.96 -2.28 4.51
CA PRO A 363 -23.19 -2.52 3.29
C PRO A 363 -23.39 -3.95 2.81
N LYS A 364 -23.53 -4.13 1.50
CA LYS A 364 -23.64 -5.45 0.88
C LYS A 364 -22.27 -6.11 0.81
N ILE A 365 -22.14 -7.27 1.46
CA ILE A 365 -20.94 -8.10 1.38
C ILE A 365 -20.92 -8.85 0.03
N ILE A 366 -19.85 -8.67 -0.75
CA ILE A 366 -19.67 -9.24 -2.09
C ILE A 366 -18.88 -10.56 -2.02
N GLU A 367 -17.77 -10.55 -1.28
CA GLU A 367 -16.83 -11.68 -1.18
C GLU A 367 -16.29 -11.71 0.24
N GLN A 368 -16.08 -12.90 0.81
CA GLN A 368 -15.49 -13.06 2.13
C GLN A 368 -14.70 -14.36 2.23
N GLU A 369 -13.63 -14.35 3.03
CA GLU A 369 -12.86 -15.56 3.32
C GLU A 369 -12.44 -15.54 4.79
N LYS A 370 -12.65 -16.66 5.48
CA LYS A 370 -12.08 -16.94 6.80
C LYS A 370 -11.13 -18.12 6.70
N THR A 371 -9.87 -17.92 7.10
CA THR A 371 -8.86 -18.96 7.20
C THR A 371 -8.28 -19.00 8.61
N LYS A 372 -7.39 -19.97 8.88
CA LYS A 372 -6.64 -20.01 10.15
C LYS A 372 -5.68 -18.83 10.33
N GLU A 373 -5.31 -18.15 9.25
CA GLU A 373 -4.25 -17.14 9.25
C GLU A 373 -4.77 -15.71 9.01
N TYR A 374 -5.95 -15.56 8.41
CA TYR A 374 -6.56 -14.26 8.11
C TYR A 374 -8.07 -14.35 7.94
N CYS A 375 -8.75 -13.22 8.07
CA CYS A 375 -10.13 -13.02 7.63
C CYS A 375 -10.21 -11.73 6.79
N TYR A 376 -11.02 -11.74 5.73
CA TYR A 376 -11.39 -10.53 5.01
C TYR A 376 -12.81 -10.60 4.47
N TYR A 377 -13.38 -9.43 4.20
CA TYR A 377 -14.59 -9.28 3.41
C TYR A 377 -14.54 -8.03 2.53
N ASP A 378 -15.26 -8.09 1.42
CA ASP A 378 -15.39 -7.05 0.41
C ASP A 378 -16.81 -6.48 0.44
N MET A 379 -16.92 -5.16 0.45
CA MET A 379 -18.18 -4.41 0.44
C MET A 379 -18.31 -3.62 -0.85
N GLU A 380 -19.54 -3.47 -1.33
CA GLU A 380 -19.86 -2.64 -2.49
C GLU A 380 -19.42 -1.17 -2.29
N TYR A 381 -18.86 -0.58 -3.35
CA TYR A 381 -18.52 0.84 -3.40
C TYR A 381 -19.65 1.61 -4.05
N ASP A 382 -20.15 2.63 -3.36
CA ASP A 382 -21.10 3.61 -3.89
C ASP A 382 -20.40 4.96 -4.04
N SER A 383 -20.40 5.51 -5.26
CA SER A 383 -19.81 6.83 -5.55
C SER A 383 -20.64 8.00 -5.01
N ASN A 384 -21.92 7.78 -4.70
CA ASN A 384 -22.83 8.77 -4.14
C ASN A 384 -22.88 8.72 -2.60
N ALA A 385 -22.04 7.88 -1.99
CA ALA A 385 -21.96 7.71 -0.55
C ALA A 385 -20.91 8.66 0.07
N VAL A 386 -21.30 9.36 1.13
CA VAL A 386 -20.41 10.20 1.96
C VAL A 386 -20.68 9.94 3.44
N VAL A 387 -19.63 9.95 4.27
CA VAL A 387 -19.83 9.80 5.72
C VAL A 387 -20.63 10.98 6.27
N LEU A 388 -21.46 10.75 7.29
CA LEU A 388 -22.35 11.76 7.84
C LEU A 388 -21.55 12.98 8.34
N PHE A 389 -20.32 12.78 8.85
CA PHE A 389 -19.41 13.90 9.15
C PHE A 389 -19.25 14.87 7.97
N GLU A 390 -19.01 14.40 6.74
CA GLU A 390 -18.85 15.26 5.56
C GLU A 390 -20.20 15.80 5.06
N TYR A 391 -21.25 14.97 5.15
CA TYR A 391 -22.60 15.33 4.75
C TYR A 391 -23.14 16.54 5.53
N VAL A 392 -23.03 16.52 6.87
CA VAL A 392 -23.60 17.58 7.73
C VAL A 392 -22.87 18.92 7.59
N HIS A 393 -21.67 18.93 7.00
CA HIS A 393 -20.91 20.15 6.71
C HIS A 393 -21.12 20.65 5.27
N SER A 394 -21.82 19.89 4.43
CA SER A 394 -22.11 20.25 3.03
C SER A 394 -23.59 20.43 2.72
N MET A 395 -24.47 20.02 3.64
CA MET A 395 -25.93 20.07 3.49
C MET A 395 -26.60 20.87 4.64
N PRO A 396 -27.86 21.33 4.45
CA PRO A 396 -28.64 21.94 5.52
C PRO A 396 -28.74 21.07 6.77
N TYR A 397 -28.75 21.71 7.94
CA TYR A 397 -28.68 21.02 9.23
C TYR A 397 -29.86 20.08 9.46
N GLU A 398 -31.05 20.45 8.99
CA GLU A 398 -32.29 19.68 9.13
C GLU A 398 -32.20 18.36 8.37
N LYS A 399 -31.59 18.36 7.18
CA LYS A 399 -31.39 17.14 6.38
C LYS A 399 -30.46 16.18 7.08
N GLY A 400 -29.33 16.69 7.58
CA GLY A 400 -28.38 15.86 8.31
C GLY A 400 -29.00 15.27 9.58
N TRP A 401 -29.75 16.06 10.35
CA TRP A 401 -30.46 15.56 11.53
C TRP A 401 -31.52 14.52 11.17
N ASN A 402 -32.27 14.71 10.08
CA ASN A 402 -33.27 13.74 9.63
C ASN A 402 -32.63 12.37 9.33
N ILE A 403 -31.45 12.35 8.70
CA ILE A 403 -30.70 11.10 8.47
C ILE A 403 -30.28 10.46 9.79
N THR A 404 -29.69 11.23 10.71
CA THR A 404 -29.31 10.73 12.05
C THR A 404 -30.51 10.14 12.78
N LYS A 405 -31.65 10.83 12.75
CA LYS A 405 -32.89 10.38 13.37
C LYS A 405 -33.38 9.06 12.75
N LYS A 406 -33.44 8.97 11.42
CA LYS A 406 -33.80 7.73 10.70
C LYS A 406 -32.86 6.57 11.06
N ALA A 407 -31.55 6.83 11.16
CA ALA A 407 -30.57 5.81 11.55
C ALA A 407 -30.80 5.30 12.97
N LEU A 408 -31.06 6.21 13.92
CA LEU A 408 -31.40 5.84 15.28
C LEU A 408 -32.72 5.06 15.33
N GLU A 409 -33.76 5.51 14.64
CA GLU A 409 -35.06 4.81 14.57
C GLU A 409 -34.90 3.40 14.02
N ALA A 410 -34.16 3.22 12.93
CA ALA A 410 -33.90 1.90 12.34
C ALA A 410 -33.11 0.96 13.29
N LEU A 411 -32.12 1.47 14.05
CA LEU A 411 -31.45 0.67 15.07
C LEU A 411 -32.40 0.21 16.18
N ASN A 412 -33.33 1.08 16.60
CA ASN A 412 -34.34 0.70 17.59
C ASN A 412 -35.32 -0.33 17.03
N GLU A 413 -35.64 -0.27 15.74
CA GLU A 413 -36.58 -1.19 15.10
C GLU A 413 -35.98 -2.57 14.80
N PHE A 414 -34.73 -2.62 14.32
CA PHE A 414 -34.14 -3.86 13.80
C PHE A 414 -33.07 -4.50 14.70
N VAL A 415 -32.45 -3.73 15.60
CA VAL A 415 -31.30 -4.19 16.41
C VAL A 415 -31.64 -4.29 17.89
N TYR A 416 -32.10 -3.21 18.51
CA TYR A 416 -32.27 -3.15 19.97
C TYR A 416 -33.45 -3.98 20.51
N ILE A 417 -34.24 -4.59 19.64
CA ILE A 417 -35.30 -5.54 20.02
C ILE A 417 -34.81 -6.98 20.19
N GLU A 418 -33.54 -7.25 19.89
CA GLU A 418 -32.97 -8.59 19.89
C GLU A 418 -32.29 -8.94 21.22
N ASN A 419 -32.39 -10.20 21.63
CA ASN A 419 -31.72 -10.72 22.83
C ASN A 419 -31.98 -9.90 24.11
N ILE A 420 -33.19 -9.36 24.24
CA ILE A 420 -33.56 -8.47 25.34
C ILE A 420 -33.44 -9.20 26.68
N ARG A 421 -32.63 -8.66 27.58
CA ARG A 421 -32.50 -9.13 28.97
C ARG A 421 -32.21 -7.97 29.91
N LYS A 422 -32.51 -8.14 31.20
CA LYS A 422 -32.12 -7.15 32.21
C LYS A 422 -30.61 -7.23 32.46
N ALA A 423 -29.99 -6.09 32.75
CA ALA A 423 -28.59 -6.05 33.13
C ALA A 423 -28.35 -6.88 34.40
N ASP A 424 -27.29 -7.69 34.39
CA ASP A 424 -26.86 -8.48 35.54
C ASP A 424 -25.71 -7.80 36.28
N LYS A 425 -25.72 -7.93 37.61
CA LYS A 425 -24.74 -7.28 38.48
C LYS A 425 -23.30 -7.66 38.14
N GLU A 426 -23.05 -8.94 37.88
CA GLU A 426 -21.70 -9.43 37.56
C GLU A 426 -21.14 -8.78 36.29
N THR A 427 -21.96 -8.63 35.25
CA THR A 427 -21.55 -8.03 33.99
C THR A 427 -21.33 -6.53 34.09
N ILE A 428 -22.20 -5.80 34.82
CA ILE A 428 -21.98 -4.37 35.11
C ILE A 428 -20.67 -4.18 35.87
N GLU A 429 -20.42 -4.99 36.91
CA GLU A 429 -19.20 -4.90 37.69
C GLU A 429 -17.95 -5.18 36.84
N ARG A 430 -17.97 -6.24 36.01
CA ARG A 430 -16.88 -6.54 35.07
C ARG A 430 -16.69 -5.43 34.04
N TYR A 431 -17.76 -4.79 33.59
CA TYR A 431 -17.69 -3.65 32.68
C TYR A 431 -16.99 -2.45 33.34
N ILE A 432 -17.38 -2.10 34.56
CA ILE A 432 -16.75 -1.01 35.33
C ILE A 432 -15.28 -1.35 35.58
N ASP A 433 -14.97 -2.55 36.05
CA ASP A 433 -13.59 -2.95 36.36
C ASP A 433 -12.70 -2.90 35.11
N SER A 434 -13.20 -3.41 33.98
CA SER A 434 -12.44 -3.47 32.73
C SER A 434 -12.33 -2.14 31.98
N LYS A 435 -13.36 -1.28 32.01
CA LYS A 435 -13.44 -0.06 31.20
C LYS A 435 -13.21 1.23 31.99
N VAL A 436 -13.40 1.21 33.30
CA VAL A 436 -13.21 2.38 34.17
C VAL A 436 -12.00 2.18 35.06
N THR A 437 -12.02 1.21 35.97
CA THR A 437 -10.97 1.03 37.00
C THR A 437 -9.58 0.84 36.40
N ILE A 438 -9.44 -0.10 35.44
CA ILE A 438 -8.15 -0.36 34.78
C ILE A 438 -7.67 0.85 33.96
N ASN A 439 -8.58 1.57 33.31
CA ASN A 439 -8.21 2.70 32.44
C ASN A 439 -7.85 3.93 33.26
N LEU A 440 -8.59 4.23 34.34
CA LEU A 440 -8.27 5.29 35.30
C LEU A 440 -6.88 5.10 35.89
N LYS A 441 -6.54 3.88 36.32
CA LYS A 441 -5.19 3.57 36.83
C LYS A 441 -4.11 3.94 35.80
N LYS A 442 -4.27 3.50 34.54
CA LYS A 442 -3.32 3.81 33.46
C LYS A 442 -3.22 5.31 33.17
N ILE A 443 -4.32 6.04 33.24
CA ILE A 443 -4.37 7.50 33.02
C ILE A 443 -3.61 8.21 34.14
N LEU A 444 -3.88 7.89 35.40
CA LEU A 444 -3.24 8.50 36.57
C LEU A 444 -1.74 8.16 36.67
N GLU A 445 -1.33 6.98 36.21
CA GLU A 445 0.08 6.56 36.17
C GLU A 445 0.87 7.18 35.00
N ALA A 446 0.20 7.76 34.00
CA ALA A 446 0.88 8.31 32.84
C ALA A 446 1.71 9.57 33.20
N ASN A 447 3.01 9.53 32.93
CA ASN A 447 3.95 10.62 33.28
C ASN A 447 3.50 12.02 32.87
N VAL A 448 2.82 12.16 31.73
CA VAL A 448 2.35 13.45 31.20
C VAL A 448 1.20 14.00 32.04
N ILE A 449 0.25 13.14 32.44
CA ILE A 449 -0.93 13.51 33.23
C ILE A 449 -0.56 13.65 34.71
N LYS A 450 0.39 12.84 35.21
CA LYS A 450 0.88 12.89 36.58
C LYS A 450 1.44 14.26 36.98
N LYS A 451 2.05 14.99 36.03
CA LYS A 451 2.51 16.37 36.22
C LYS A 451 1.36 17.34 36.53
N LEU A 452 0.17 17.06 35.98
CA LEU A 452 -1.03 17.87 36.19
C LEU A 452 -1.81 17.45 37.45
N SER A 453 -1.53 16.28 38.03
CA SER A 453 -2.24 15.78 39.22
C SER A 453 -2.01 16.60 40.49
N GLY A 454 -0.99 17.47 40.51
CA GLY A 454 -0.72 18.37 41.63
C GLY A 454 -1.61 19.61 41.67
N TYR A 455 -2.37 19.89 40.61
CA TYR A 455 -3.29 21.02 40.53
C TYR A 455 -4.72 20.57 40.80
N ASP A 456 -5.49 21.36 41.55
CA ASP A 456 -6.92 21.09 41.75
C ASP A 456 -7.75 21.49 40.51
N GLU A 457 -7.26 22.46 39.74
CA GLU A 457 -7.92 22.99 38.54
C GLU A 457 -6.97 23.09 37.35
N ILE A 458 -7.53 22.85 36.16
CA ILE A 458 -6.84 22.93 34.87
C ILE A 458 -7.57 23.95 34.01
N ILE A 459 -6.82 24.87 33.41
CA ILE A 459 -7.36 25.91 32.54
C ILE A 459 -7.29 25.41 31.11
N ILE A 460 -8.45 25.15 30.50
CA ILE A 460 -8.57 24.64 29.14
C ILE A 460 -9.13 25.76 28.27
N ASN A 461 -8.38 26.22 27.27
CA ASN A 461 -8.78 27.31 26.36
C ASN A 461 -9.34 28.55 27.10
N GLY A 462 -8.74 28.89 28.24
CA GLY A 462 -9.13 30.05 29.07
C GLY A 462 -10.23 29.82 30.10
N ARG A 463 -10.86 28.63 30.16
CA ARG A 463 -11.88 28.28 31.18
C ARG A 463 -11.31 27.30 32.21
N ALA A 464 -11.60 27.53 33.49
CA ALA A 464 -11.17 26.65 34.58
C ALA A 464 -12.09 25.42 34.71
N TYR A 465 -11.49 24.25 34.87
CA TYR A 465 -12.16 22.97 35.08
C TYR A 465 -11.56 22.24 36.28
N LYS A 466 -12.38 21.53 37.05
CA LYS A 466 -11.89 20.65 38.12
C LYS A 466 -11.04 19.52 37.52
N ASN A 467 -10.00 19.12 38.23
CA ASN A 467 -9.13 18.04 37.79
C ASN A 467 -9.79 16.66 38.00
N LEU A 468 -9.27 15.61 37.35
CA LEU A 468 -9.84 14.25 37.38
C LEU A 468 -10.02 13.70 38.80
N LYS A 469 -9.17 14.12 39.76
CA LYS A 469 -9.25 13.72 41.17
C LYS A 469 -10.60 14.06 41.81
N TYR A 470 -11.19 15.21 41.45
CA TYR A 470 -12.51 15.64 41.94
C TYR A 470 -13.61 14.66 41.49
N TYR A 471 -13.52 14.17 40.25
CA TYR A 471 -14.54 13.30 39.66
C TYR A 471 -14.44 11.82 40.07
N LEU A 472 -13.43 11.41 40.84
CA LEU A 472 -13.23 9.99 41.20
C LEU A 472 -14.40 9.39 41.98
N GLY A 473 -15.13 10.19 42.78
CA GLY A 473 -16.32 9.72 43.49
C GLY A 473 -17.44 9.30 42.53
N TYR A 474 -17.69 10.09 41.48
CA TYR A 474 -18.67 9.81 40.43
C TYR A 474 -18.24 8.65 39.51
N LEU A 475 -16.96 8.27 39.54
CA LEU A 475 -16.42 7.13 38.78
C LEU A 475 -16.18 5.90 39.66
N SER A 476 -16.66 5.91 40.91
CA SER A 476 -16.59 4.77 41.81
C SER A 476 -17.48 3.63 41.33
N LYS A 477 -17.13 2.40 41.75
CA LYS A 477 -17.83 1.20 41.32
C LYS A 477 -19.28 1.19 41.81
N GLU A 478 -19.50 1.65 43.03
CA GLU A 478 -20.80 1.74 43.67
C GLU A 478 -21.69 2.76 42.95
N TYR A 479 -21.15 3.94 42.65
CA TYR A 479 -21.90 5.00 41.97
C TYR A 479 -22.31 4.60 40.55
N LEU A 480 -21.37 4.07 39.77
CA LEU A 480 -21.64 3.62 38.41
C LEU A 480 -22.59 2.42 38.36
N TYR A 481 -22.52 1.53 39.35
CA TYR A 481 -23.47 0.43 39.47
C TYR A 481 -24.91 0.95 39.61
N GLU A 482 -25.13 1.94 40.48
CA GLU A 482 -26.45 2.53 40.68
C GLU A 482 -27.02 3.21 39.43
N ILE A 483 -26.15 3.71 38.56
CA ILE A 483 -26.54 4.31 37.27
C ILE A 483 -26.92 3.23 36.25
N PHE A 484 -26.16 2.14 36.16
CA PHE A 484 -26.34 1.12 35.12
C PHE A 484 -27.27 -0.03 35.50
N LYS A 485 -27.64 -0.19 36.78
CA LYS A 485 -28.46 -1.33 37.26
C LYS A 485 -29.81 -1.50 36.55
N ASN A 486 -30.37 -0.41 36.03
CA ASN A 486 -31.67 -0.38 35.36
C ASN A 486 -31.56 -0.50 33.84
N ASP A 487 -30.35 -0.65 33.29
CA ASP A 487 -30.15 -0.81 31.86
C ASP A 487 -30.78 -2.13 31.35
N ILE A 488 -31.28 -2.07 30.11
CA ILE A 488 -31.77 -3.23 29.37
C ILE A 488 -30.69 -3.60 28.36
N TYR A 489 -30.29 -4.86 28.36
CA TYR A 489 -29.35 -5.40 27.38
C TYR A 489 -30.09 -5.88 26.13
N SER A 490 -29.49 -5.64 24.97
CA SER A 490 -29.95 -6.11 23.66
C SER A 490 -28.75 -6.34 22.73
N GLU A 491 -29.00 -6.80 21.51
CA GLU A 491 -28.00 -6.68 20.45
C GLU A 491 -27.63 -5.20 20.23
N LEU A 492 -26.39 -4.91 19.82
CA LEU A 492 -25.87 -3.54 19.64
C LEU A 492 -25.11 -3.38 18.33
N HIS A 493 -24.96 -2.13 17.88
CA HIS A 493 -23.94 -1.79 16.90
C HIS A 493 -22.54 -1.80 17.53
N GLY A 494 -22.38 -1.22 18.72
CA GLY A 494 -21.19 -1.29 19.57
C GLY A 494 -20.07 -0.28 19.24
N ASP A 495 -20.19 0.47 18.14
CA ASP A 495 -19.30 1.59 17.78
C ASP A 495 -20.03 2.67 16.96
N LEU A 496 -21.25 3.07 17.36
CA LEU A 496 -22.02 4.05 16.59
C LEU A 496 -21.43 5.47 16.71
N THR A 497 -20.67 5.90 15.71
CA THR A 497 -20.13 7.26 15.59
C THR A 497 -20.75 7.99 14.41
N ILE A 498 -20.55 9.31 14.32
CA ILE A 498 -20.98 10.09 13.15
C ILE A 498 -20.24 9.67 11.86
N GLU A 499 -19.04 9.09 11.95
CA GLU A 499 -18.32 8.58 10.77
C GLU A 499 -18.83 7.21 10.30
N ASN A 500 -19.49 6.46 11.19
CA ASN A 500 -20.03 5.13 10.92
C ASN A 500 -21.46 5.15 10.37
N ILE A 501 -22.05 6.34 10.21
CA ILE A 501 -23.30 6.55 9.46
C ILE A 501 -22.90 7.10 8.10
N VAL A 502 -23.25 6.38 7.03
CA VAL A 502 -22.96 6.80 5.65
C VAL A 502 -24.25 7.26 4.99
N CYS A 503 -24.23 8.47 4.44
CA CYS A 503 -25.33 9.05 3.71
C CYS A 503 -25.18 8.75 2.22
N THR A 504 -26.26 8.30 1.58
CA THR A 504 -26.33 8.07 0.14
C THR A 504 -27.38 8.96 -0.48
N ARG A 505 -27.23 9.25 -1.77
CA ARG A 505 -28.23 10.00 -2.53
C ARG A 505 -28.67 9.20 -3.74
N GLY A 506 -29.96 8.87 -3.78
CA GLY A 506 -30.57 8.19 -4.92
C GLY A 506 -30.66 9.07 -6.16
N GLU A 507 -30.87 8.45 -7.33
CA GLU A 507 -31.10 9.16 -8.59
C GLU A 507 -32.36 10.05 -8.53
N ASP A 508 -33.34 9.65 -7.73
CA ASP A 508 -34.59 10.38 -7.45
C ASP A 508 -34.37 11.62 -6.55
N GLY A 509 -33.14 11.83 -6.06
CA GLY A 509 -32.77 12.95 -5.21
C GLY A 509 -33.11 12.78 -3.72
N GLU A 510 -33.68 11.64 -3.33
CA GLU A 510 -33.90 11.28 -1.92
C GLU A 510 -32.60 10.85 -1.24
N ASP A 511 -32.39 11.40 -0.04
CA ASP A 511 -31.24 11.09 0.80
C ASP A 511 -31.58 9.88 1.69
N SER A 512 -30.74 8.85 1.61
CA SER A 512 -30.82 7.61 2.41
C SER A 512 -29.55 7.39 3.22
N PHE A 513 -29.47 6.28 3.94
CA PHE A 513 -28.30 5.95 4.75
C PHE A 513 -28.05 4.45 4.81
N TYR A 514 -26.82 4.10 5.19
CA TYR A 514 -26.48 2.79 5.72
C TYR A 514 -25.42 2.92 6.82
N ILE A 515 -25.37 1.93 7.71
CA ILE A 515 -24.45 1.93 8.86
C ILE A 515 -23.28 0.99 8.57
N ILE A 516 -22.08 1.40 8.97
CA ILE A 516 -20.84 0.63 8.78
C ILE A 516 -20.12 0.41 10.11
N ASP A 517 -19.20 -0.55 10.07
CA ASP A 517 -18.26 -0.87 11.14
C ASP A 517 -18.87 -1.27 12.51
N PRO A 518 -19.80 -2.25 12.56
CA PRO A 518 -20.31 -2.75 13.83
C PRO A 518 -19.22 -3.48 14.62
N ASN A 519 -19.18 -3.24 15.93
CA ASN A 519 -18.21 -3.82 16.84
C ASN A 519 -18.91 -4.75 17.84
N THR A 520 -18.87 -6.04 17.52
CA THR A 520 -19.51 -7.11 18.30
C THR A 520 -18.68 -7.55 19.50
N GLY A 521 -19.34 -8.16 20.49
CA GLY A 521 -18.69 -8.72 21.69
C GLY A 521 -18.42 -7.68 22.78
N ASN A 522 -19.39 -6.82 23.08
CA ASN A 522 -19.32 -5.96 24.25
C ASN A 522 -19.58 -6.78 25.52
N ILE A 523 -19.00 -6.35 26.64
CA ILE A 523 -19.27 -6.97 27.94
C ILE A 523 -20.62 -6.44 28.44
N HIS A 524 -20.85 -5.14 28.30
CA HIS A 524 -22.10 -4.46 28.63
C HIS A 524 -22.88 -4.28 27.34
N ASP A 525 -24.06 -4.89 27.23
CA ASP A 525 -24.85 -4.93 25.99
C ASP A 525 -26.01 -3.93 26.00
N SER A 526 -25.84 -2.77 26.62
CA SER A 526 -26.87 -1.72 26.71
C SER A 526 -26.91 -0.83 25.46
N PRO A 527 -28.09 -0.60 24.84
CA PRO A 527 -28.27 0.39 23.74
C PRO A 527 -27.73 1.76 24.08
N ASN A 528 -27.74 2.10 25.36
CA ASN A 528 -27.24 3.37 25.87
C ASN A 528 -25.76 3.60 25.50
N LEU A 529 -24.98 2.54 25.24
CA LEU A 529 -23.61 2.63 24.77
C LEU A 529 -23.48 3.23 23.37
N ASP A 530 -24.38 2.89 22.45
CA ASP A 530 -24.37 3.41 21.08
C ASP A 530 -24.74 4.90 21.09
N TYR A 531 -25.75 5.29 21.87
CA TYR A 531 -26.07 6.71 22.08
C TYR A 531 -24.90 7.46 22.73
N GLY A 532 -24.27 6.89 23.76
CA GLY A 532 -23.09 7.47 24.40
C GLY A 532 -21.90 7.61 23.44
N LYS A 533 -21.77 6.70 22.47
CA LYS A 533 -20.72 6.75 21.44
C LYS A 533 -21.00 7.83 20.39
N LEU A 534 -22.27 8.01 20.03
CA LEU A 534 -22.70 9.10 19.18
C LEU A 534 -22.51 10.46 19.87
N LEU A 535 -22.79 10.55 21.18
CA LEU A 535 -22.49 11.73 21.99
C LEU A 535 -20.99 12.02 22.05
N GLN A 536 -20.12 11.02 22.19
CA GLN A 536 -18.68 11.25 22.12
C GLN A 536 -18.26 11.96 20.81
N SER A 537 -18.96 11.67 19.71
CA SER A 537 -18.79 12.38 18.45
C SER A 537 -19.40 13.79 18.56
N ILE A 538 -20.72 13.90 18.73
CA ILE A 538 -21.49 15.15 18.61
C ILE A 538 -21.30 16.12 19.79
N HIS A 539 -21.44 15.63 21.02
CA HIS A 539 -21.24 16.41 22.24
C HIS A 539 -19.73 16.60 22.51
N GLY A 540 -18.94 15.54 22.41
CA GLY A 540 -17.49 15.57 22.62
C GLY A 540 -16.68 16.33 21.58
N GLY A 541 -17.12 16.37 20.32
CA GLY A 541 -16.35 16.92 19.21
C GLY A 541 -15.09 16.11 18.89
N TYR A 542 -15.14 14.79 19.06
CA TYR A 542 -14.00 13.89 18.90
C TYR A 542 -13.30 14.04 17.53
N GLU A 543 -14.05 14.17 16.44
CA GLU A 543 -13.51 14.29 15.08
C GLU A 543 -12.69 15.57 14.89
N PHE A 544 -13.08 16.66 15.57
CA PHE A 544 -12.33 17.92 15.54
C PHE A 544 -11.02 17.79 16.32
N MET A 545 -11.04 17.16 17.49
CA MET A 545 -9.80 16.91 18.25
C MET A 545 -8.84 16.00 17.48
N MET A 546 -9.35 15.03 16.72
CA MET A 546 -8.51 14.18 15.87
C MET A 546 -7.79 14.95 14.75
N LYS A 547 -8.37 16.06 14.28
CA LYS A 547 -7.82 16.93 13.22
C LYS A 547 -6.93 18.06 13.77
N THR A 548 -6.92 18.29 15.08
CA THR A 548 -6.04 19.28 15.72
C THR A 548 -4.63 18.70 15.95
N TYR A 549 -3.61 19.41 15.48
CA TYR A 549 -2.20 18.98 15.57
C TYR A 549 -1.40 19.76 16.62
N GLU A 550 -1.76 21.02 16.86
CA GLU A 550 -1.00 21.93 17.74
C GLU A 550 -1.66 22.04 19.12
N ILE A 551 -0.84 21.88 20.16
CA ILE A 551 -1.21 22.05 21.55
C ILE A 551 -0.12 22.86 22.26
N ASN A 552 -0.50 23.90 22.99
CA ASN A 552 0.38 24.63 23.88
C ASN A 552 0.03 24.29 25.33
N VAL A 553 1.04 23.90 26.11
CA VAL A 553 0.90 23.50 27.51
C VAL A 553 1.87 24.29 28.36
N GLU A 554 1.32 25.10 29.26
CA GLU A 554 2.07 25.92 30.21
C GLU A 554 1.54 25.61 31.62
N GLU A 555 2.31 24.84 32.40
CA GLU A 555 1.91 24.39 33.75
C GLU A 555 0.53 23.69 33.77
N ASN A 556 -0.50 24.32 34.36
CA ASN A 556 -1.88 23.83 34.40
C ASN A 556 -2.77 24.40 33.29
N LYS A 557 -2.21 25.12 32.32
CA LYS A 557 -2.92 25.68 31.16
C LYS A 557 -2.71 24.80 29.94
N ILE A 558 -3.81 24.41 29.32
CA ILE A 558 -3.82 23.63 28.08
C ILE A 558 -4.61 24.41 27.04
N ASN A 559 -3.93 24.85 26.00
CA ASN A 559 -4.53 25.61 24.91
C ASN A 559 -4.36 24.86 23.60
N PHE A 560 -5.46 24.68 22.87
CA PHE A 560 -5.48 24.06 21.54
C PHE A 560 -6.64 24.62 20.73
N LEU A 561 -6.48 24.63 19.41
CA LEU A 561 -7.54 25.05 18.52
C LEU A 561 -8.70 24.04 18.61
N PHE A 562 -9.82 24.48 19.18
CA PHE A 562 -11.03 23.69 19.31
C PHE A 562 -12.21 24.42 18.69
N THR A 563 -12.44 24.14 17.41
CA THR A 563 -13.55 24.72 16.65
C THR A 563 -14.64 23.68 16.47
N LYS A 564 -15.62 23.61 17.40
CA LYS A 564 -16.88 22.90 17.14
C LYS A 564 -17.66 23.69 16.08
N SER A 565 -18.10 23.02 15.01
CA SER A 565 -18.96 23.67 14.03
C SER A 565 -20.33 23.99 14.65
N HIS A 566 -21.00 25.05 14.16
CA HIS A 566 -22.38 25.35 14.56
C HIS A 566 -23.32 24.16 14.30
N THR A 567 -23.03 23.35 13.28
CA THR A 567 -23.72 22.08 13.01
C THR A 567 -23.72 21.15 14.22
N TYR A 568 -22.58 20.96 14.89
CA TYR A 568 -22.48 20.06 16.05
C TYR A 568 -23.27 20.58 17.25
N VAL A 569 -23.33 21.91 17.44
CA VAL A 569 -24.18 22.52 18.47
C VAL A 569 -25.65 22.22 18.20
N TYR A 570 -26.11 22.45 16.97
CA TYR A 570 -27.48 22.13 16.56
C TYR A 570 -27.80 20.62 16.71
N PHE A 571 -26.87 19.75 16.31
CA PHE A 571 -27.05 18.30 16.41
C PHE A 571 -27.10 17.83 17.86
N PHE A 572 -26.29 18.42 18.73
CA PHE A 572 -26.30 18.11 20.15
C PHE A 572 -27.66 18.49 20.77
N GLU A 573 -28.17 19.69 20.48
CA GLU A 573 -29.48 20.14 20.94
C GLU A 573 -30.58 19.18 20.48
N LYS A 574 -30.58 18.81 19.19
CA LYS A 574 -31.57 17.89 18.61
C LYS A 574 -31.47 16.47 19.15
N LEU A 575 -30.26 15.96 19.36
CA LEU A 575 -30.03 14.65 19.95
C LEU A 575 -30.49 14.62 21.41
N ASN A 576 -30.19 15.66 22.18
CA ASN A 576 -30.65 15.77 23.55
C ASN A 576 -32.19 15.87 23.63
N GLU A 577 -32.82 16.66 22.77
CA GLU A 577 -34.28 16.74 22.64
C GLU A 577 -34.89 15.36 22.35
N TYR A 578 -34.35 14.65 21.35
CA TYR A 578 -34.80 13.31 20.97
C TYR A 578 -34.66 12.30 22.12
N MET A 579 -33.53 12.29 22.83
CA MET A 579 -33.30 11.38 23.95
C MET A 579 -34.27 11.64 25.10
N ASN A 580 -34.52 12.91 25.47
CA ASN A 580 -35.45 13.26 26.55
C ASN A 580 -36.92 13.01 26.19
N LEU A 581 -37.28 13.02 24.90
CA LEU A 581 -38.62 12.64 24.44
C LEU A 581 -38.83 11.12 24.45
N LYS A 582 -37.78 10.36 24.15
CA LYS A 582 -37.86 8.90 23.97
C LYS A 582 -37.63 8.12 25.26
N PHE A 583 -36.77 8.61 26.14
CA PHE A 583 -36.30 7.89 27.31
C PHE A 583 -36.60 8.63 28.61
N ASN A 584 -36.66 7.90 29.71
CA ASN A 584 -36.79 8.50 31.03
C ASN A 584 -35.45 9.16 31.45
N LYS A 585 -35.52 10.03 32.47
CA LYS A 585 -34.34 10.78 32.95
C LYS A 585 -33.19 9.87 33.43
N GLU A 586 -33.49 8.70 34.01
CA GLU A 586 -32.46 7.75 34.46
C GLU A 586 -31.70 7.11 33.29
N THR A 587 -32.41 6.74 32.22
CA THR A 587 -31.81 6.20 30.99
C THR A 587 -30.97 7.26 30.29
N VAL A 588 -31.47 8.51 30.17
CA VAL A 588 -30.68 9.60 29.59
C VAL A 588 -29.42 9.86 30.43
N ARG A 589 -29.53 9.83 31.77
CA ARG A 589 -28.37 9.88 32.67
C ARG A 589 -27.38 8.74 32.38
N SER A 590 -27.85 7.49 32.27
CA SER A 590 -27.01 6.33 31.92
C SER A 590 -26.26 6.52 30.59
N ILE A 591 -26.92 7.05 29.56
CA ILE A 591 -26.33 7.38 28.26
C ILE A 591 -25.15 8.37 28.38
N TYR A 592 -25.32 9.47 29.11
CA TYR A 592 -24.25 10.45 29.32
C TYR A 592 -23.08 9.90 30.13
N PHE A 593 -23.34 9.01 31.10
CA PHE A 593 -22.25 8.32 31.81
C PHE A 593 -21.49 7.34 30.90
N HIS A 594 -22.14 6.71 29.92
CA HIS A 594 -21.44 5.94 28.90
C HIS A 594 -20.57 6.80 27.98
N GLU A 595 -20.95 8.05 27.67
CA GLU A 595 -20.07 8.99 26.97
C GLU A 595 -18.74 9.17 27.72
N ILE A 596 -18.79 9.41 29.03
CA ILE A 596 -17.58 9.54 29.88
C ILE A 596 -16.73 8.27 29.78
N ILE A 597 -17.34 7.08 29.85
CA ILE A 597 -16.61 5.81 29.79
C ILE A 597 -15.91 5.63 28.43
N HIS A 598 -16.54 6.08 27.33
CA HIS A 598 -15.90 6.06 26.02
C HIS A 598 -14.67 6.97 25.94
N TRP A 599 -14.69 8.14 26.60
CA TRP A 599 -13.51 9.00 26.74
C TRP A 599 -12.42 8.37 27.60
N LEU A 600 -12.79 7.73 28.72
CA LEU A 600 -11.85 6.99 29.56
C LEU A 600 -11.17 5.83 28.81
N ARG A 601 -11.90 5.12 27.96
CA ARG A 601 -11.36 4.03 27.12
C ARG A 601 -10.38 4.53 26.06
N LEU A 602 -10.59 5.74 25.53
CA LEU A 602 -9.76 6.32 24.48
C LEU A 602 -8.35 6.68 24.96
N LEU A 603 -8.25 7.24 26.17
CA LEU A 603 -7.00 7.81 26.70
C LEU A 603 -5.82 6.81 26.78
N PRO A 604 -5.96 5.60 27.34
CA PRO A 604 -4.85 4.63 27.39
C PRO A 604 -4.27 4.27 26.01
N TYR A 605 -5.10 4.26 24.97
CA TYR A 605 -4.64 4.04 23.60
C TYR A 605 -3.84 5.25 23.10
N LYS A 606 -4.33 6.48 23.33
CA LYS A 606 -3.63 7.71 22.97
C LYS A 606 -2.30 7.89 23.71
N ILE A 607 -2.24 7.53 25.00
CA ILE A 607 -1.01 7.55 25.81
C ILE A 607 0.13 6.73 25.15
N LYS A 608 -0.21 5.60 24.51
CA LYS A 608 0.78 4.73 23.86
C LYS A 608 1.29 5.26 22.53
N ILE A 609 0.41 5.88 21.75
CA ILE A 609 0.69 6.28 20.36
C ILE A 609 1.22 7.70 20.27
N ASP A 610 0.65 8.62 21.05
CA ASP A 610 0.90 10.05 20.92
C ASP A 610 0.93 10.73 22.29
N LYS A 611 2.13 10.88 22.84
CA LYS A 611 2.35 11.39 24.20
C LYS A 611 2.07 12.89 24.35
N GLU A 612 2.13 13.66 23.27
CA GLU A 612 1.92 15.11 23.33
C GLU A 612 0.43 15.44 23.20
N ARG A 613 -0.26 14.84 22.21
CA ARG A 613 -1.69 15.11 21.99
C ARG A 613 -2.60 14.48 23.04
N VAL A 614 -2.10 13.59 23.89
CA VAL A 614 -2.89 13.01 24.99
C VAL A 614 -3.53 14.07 25.89
N LEU A 615 -2.86 15.21 26.10
CA LEU A 615 -3.35 16.28 26.98
C LEU A 615 -4.59 16.99 26.41
N MET A 616 -4.74 17.01 25.09
CA MET A 616 -5.96 17.47 24.43
C MET A 616 -7.13 16.53 24.72
N PHE A 617 -6.93 15.22 24.57
CA PHE A 617 -7.98 14.23 24.88
C PHE A 617 -8.30 14.18 26.39
N TYR A 618 -7.30 14.45 27.24
CA TYR A 618 -7.50 14.59 28.68
C TYR A 618 -8.36 15.82 29.00
N SER A 619 -8.09 16.94 28.33
CA SER A 619 -8.92 18.15 28.41
C SER A 619 -10.36 17.86 27.97
N GLY A 620 -10.55 17.13 26.86
CA GLY A 620 -11.87 16.70 26.41
C GLY A 620 -12.63 15.87 27.44
N LEU A 621 -11.96 14.91 28.10
CA LEU A 621 -12.55 14.15 29.21
C LEU A 621 -13.02 15.07 30.35
N LEU A 622 -12.21 16.05 30.77
CA LEU A 622 -12.57 16.97 31.86
C LEU A 622 -13.74 17.88 31.49
N MET A 623 -13.79 18.35 30.25
CA MET A 623 -14.93 19.13 29.74
C MET A 623 -16.23 18.31 29.82
N ILE A 624 -16.20 17.06 29.34
CA ILE A 624 -17.37 16.18 29.36
C ILE A 624 -17.75 15.77 30.78
N LEU A 625 -16.79 15.49 31.65
CA LEU A 625 -17.05 15.25 33.07
C LEU A 625 -17.74 16.45 33.71
N ASN A 626 -17.25 17.67 33.48
CA ASN A 626 -17.89 18.88 33.99
C ASN A 626 -19.34 18.98 33.52
N ASP A 627 -19.58 18.88 32.21
CA ASP A 627 -20.90 19.09 31.63
C ASP A 627 -21.89 18.00 32.10
N VAL A 628 -21.49 16.73 32.12
CA VAL A 628 -22.35 15.62 32.56
C VAL A 628 -22.66 15.69 34.05
N ILE A 629 -21.68 16.03 34.89
CA ILE A 629 -21.91 16.16 36.34
C ILE A 629 -22.75 17.42 36.65
N GLU A 630 -22.61 18.50 35.89
CA GLU A 630 -23.47 19.68 36.05
C GLU A 630 -24.94 19.37 35.70
N MET A 631 -25.17 18.54 34.66
CA MET A 631 -26.50 18.15 34.21
C MET A 631 -27.14 17.04 35.06
N TYR A 632 -26.37 16.04 35.48
CA TYR A 632 -26.88 14.79 36.07
C TYR A 632 -26.14 14.31 37.33
N GLY A 633 -25.21 15.10 37.86
CA GLY A 633 -24.62 14.86 39.17
C GLY A 633 -25.67 14.97 40.28
N ASP A 634 -25.37 14.36 41.43
CA ASP A 634 -26.27 14.44 42.56
C ASP A 634 -26.29 15.88 43.10
N GLN A 635 -27.49 16.39 43.43
CA GLN A 635 -27.72 17.79 43.82
C GLN A 635 -27.01 18.23 45.13
N ASN A 636 -26.27 17.35 45.80
CA ASN A 636 -25.71 17.59 47.13
C ASN A 636 -24.38 18.37 47.16
N GLU A 637 -23.83 18.79 46.02
CA GLU A 637 -22.59 19.58 45.98
C GLU A 637 -22.71 20.87 45.15
N LYS A 638 -23.90 21.47 45.06
CA LYS A 638 -24.09 22.84 44.52
C LYS A 638 -23.89 23.97 45.56
N ASN A 639 -23.19 23.71 46.66
CA ASN A 639 -22.86 24.70 47.69
C ASN A 639 -21.36 24.97 47.76
#